data_AF-A0A1G3MQ15-F1
#
_entry.id   AF-A0A1G3MQ15-F1
#
_cell.length_a   1.000
_cell.length_b   1.000
_cell.length_c   1.000
_cell.angle_alpha   90.00
_cell.angle_beta   90.00
_cell.angle_gamma   90.00
#
_symmetry.space_group_name_H-M   'P 1'
#
loop_
_entity.id
_entity.type
_entity.pdbx_description
1 polymer ?
#
loop_
_entity_poly.entity_id
_entity_poly.type
_entity_poly.pdbx_seq_one_letter_code
_entity_poly.pdbx_strand_id
1 'polypeptide(L)'
;MRNPIFHTLVLVAVLVGLSLPLAAQTSLLDPTPESFDQASQDLAGQLGTALTTARSDSDVILVAIGNFTLDGDIVNLGKLWGINLKNFLITQNSQRFRILDEPGNHEFIIQGDMMNIGTTIRIYTRLIRATDNTALFSRQIDLGNNQFVGALLTSATSSSGSVVRDQYEANDSYQTARVLNLTANGLSINASFHVEGDEDWYRIVMPQGNQTLRIATTGSSDTILQLADANSTILASDDDSNGNLNSLIQLALAPGTYLVKVSNFSGSTGSYALDFEFVQAPDGDALEPNDTQSMARRISLSAEGNVVQANFHTTSDIDWYRITVPQSNRPLRLFTEGDSDTVMALYDASGNAIDEDDDSGSGGNALIEQLLNPGDYLVMVRSYYSTLADYVLNLQFIEPATPDSFEPNDSFQAAHRLGIIMAGSTFSANFHIGGDSDWYRFTVPQGNLTFGIYTVSTMDTVLELFDSNNGQLSGDDDSGSDYNARILQTLTAGDYVLHVRTYDGTAGDYSLNFESVTAPQVDAYEPNNSREQASRLSGSEGGSTFSANFSATNDIDWYRVTVPQGGRNLAVSTEGDADTVMELSDSQGNVLANDDDSGDGYNSMIQLTLTAGDYLVAIRNYDNSTAEYTLRVAFTTGQLGDGYEPNDMRESAASLTLAADGGLYPASFHSSGDFDWYRITLSQAGLTVSISTEGSTDTMIELYDANYGLIIDDDDSGEELNALVQQTLSAGQYLFSVRNYASAAGDYTIRIQYVQPARPDDYEADNTMSEAKPISLSSTGQQRTFHSADDQDWVRLAVTQAGNYSITARGISDTALDTYLELYDSRSSLVGSDDDGGFGLDSNLQLYLNPGTYYIKVYQLGSRIVGAGTYSLVANRQ
;
A
#
# COMPACT_ATOMS: atom_id res chain seq x y z
N MET A 1 35.01 6.44 -55.59
CA MET A 1 34.32 5.87 -56.79
C MET A 1 32.81 6.01 -56.56
N ARG A 2 31.93 5.25 -57.24
CA ARG A 2 30.47 5.53 -57.31
C ARG A 2 29.72 5.56 -55.96
N ASN A 3 28.68 6.41 -55.93
CA ASN A 3 27.51 6.43 -55.01
C ASN A 3 26.52 5.29 -55.37
N PRO A 4 25.51 4.90 -54.55
CA PRO A 4 24.20 5.63 -54.42
C PRO A 4 23.59 5.69 -52.98
N ILE A 5 22.96 6.79 -52.50
CA ILE A 5 21.55 7.30 -52.66
C ILE A 5 20.51 6.53 -51.80
N PHE A 6 19.47 7.06 -51.14
CA PHE A 6 18.66 8.34 -51.15
C PHE A 6 18.56 8.96 -49.72
N HIS A 7 17.71 9.91 -49.25
CA HIS A 7 16.60 10.84 -49.65
C HIS A 7 16.81 12.13 -48.76
N THR A 8 16.56 13.40 -49.11
CA THR A 8 15.37 14.21 -49.54
C THR A 8 14.54 14.79 -48.35
N LEU A 9 14.61 16.08 -47.93
CA LEU A 9 14.41 17.44 -48.54
C LEU A 9 12.92 17.86 -48.70
N VAL A 10 12.43 19.08 -48.39
CA VAL A 10 12.96 20.35 -47.79
C VAL A 10 11.77 21.17 -47.21
N LEU A 11 11.98 22.20 -46.33
CA LEU A 11 11.77 23.66 -46.62
C LEU A 11 11.95 24.60 -45.39
N VAL A 12 12.07 25.92 -45.62
CA VAL A 12 12.12 27.03 -44.63
C VAL A 12 11.26 28.22 -45.10
N ALA A 13 10.53 28.88 -44.19
CA ALA A 13 9.91 30.20 -44.38
C ALA A 13 9.95 30.96 -43.03
N VAL A 14 10.68 32.07 -42.87
CA VAL A 14 10.46 33.45 -43.38
C VAL A 14 9.35 34.19 -42.61
N LEU A 15 9.79 35.20 -41.84
CA LEU A 15 8.97 36.05 -41.00
C LEU A 15 8.34 37.21 -41.80
N VAL A 16 7.02 37.33 -41.82
CA VAL A 16 6.30 38.56 -42.22
C VAL A 16 5.10 38.74 -41.28
N GLY A 17 5.04 39.87 -40.58
CA GLY A 17 3.94 40.18 -39.67
C GLY A 17 2.73 40.78 -40.39
N LEU A 18 1.53 40.33 -40.00
CA LEU A 18 0.29 41.10 -40.11
C LEU A 18 -0.23 41.34 -38.69
N SER A 19 -0.66 42.56 -38.41
CA SER A 19 -0.98 43.02 -37.06
C SER A 19 -2.41 43.56 -36.95
N LEU A 20 -2.85 43.69 -35.70
CA LEU A 20 -4.09 44.30 -35.21
C LEU A 20 -5.35 43.40 -35.22
N PRO A 21 -6.30 43.62 -34.28
CA PRO A 21 -6.23 44.47 -33.08
C PRO A 21 -6.20 43.67 -31.76
N LEU A 22 -5.39 44.10 -30.80
CA LEU A 22 -5.58 43.73 -29.39
C LEU A 22 -6.64 44.67 -28.79
N ALA A 23 -7.65 44.12 -28.11
CA ALA A 23 -8.71 44.92 -27.49
C ALA A 23 -9.14 44.33 -26.13
N ALA A 24 -9.18 45.20 -25.11
CA ALA A 24 -9.70 44.96 -23.76
C ALA A 24 -9.15 43.72 -22.99
N GLN A 25 -8.08 43.94 -22.21
CA GLN A 25 -7.88 43.14 -21.00
C GLN A 25 -9.00 43.43 -19.98
N THR A 26 -9.44 42.41 -19.24
CA THR A 26 -10.18 42.58 -17.99
C THR A 26 -9.49 41.78 -16.87
N SER A 27 -8.83 42.51 -15.97
CA SER A 27 -8.40 42.13 -14.61
C SER A 27 -7.74 40.76 -14.36
N LEU A 28 -6.49 40.83 -13.86
CA LEU A 28 -5.87 39.80 -13.05
C LEU A 28 -6.76 39.37 -11.87
N LEU A 29 -6.72 38.08 -11.54
CA LEU A 29 -6.96 37.48 -10.23
C LEU A 29 -5.86 36.41 -10.01
N ASP A 30 -5.73 35.90 -8.78
CA ASP A 30 -4.52 35.21 -8.28
C ASP A 30 -4.03 33.99 -9.10
N PRO A 31 -2.70 33.73 -9.12
CA PRO A 31 -2.10 32.50 -9.62
C PRO A 31 -2.12 31.37 -8.56
N THR A 32 -3.09 31.39 -7.64
CA THR A 32 -3.36 30.25 -6.75
C THR A 32 -3.98 29.13 -7.58
N PRO A 33 -3.43 27.90 -7.60
CA PRO A 33 -3.96 26.85 -8.44
C PRO A 33 -5.40 26.51 -8.07
N GLU A 34 -6.33 26.66 -9.00
CA GLU A 34 -7.77 26.45 -8.76
C GLU A 34 -8.09 24.94 -8.63
N SER A 35 -9.17 24.60 -7.91
CA SER A 35 -9.71 23.24 -7.92
C SER A 35 -10.47 22.98 -9.22
N PHE A 36 -10.31 21.76 -9.75
CA PHE A 36 -10.76 21.36 -11.10
C PHE A 36 -12.24 21.71 -11.38
N ASP A 37 -13.15 21.42 -10.44
CA ASP A 37 -14.58 21.63 -10.62
C ASP A 37 -15.01 23.09 -10.46
N GLN A 38 -14.42 23.84 -9.53
CA GLN A 38 -14.70 25.27 -9.36
C GLN A 38 -14.27 26.04 -10.63
N ALA A 39 -13.07 25.76 -11.11
CA ALA A 39 -12.53 26.33 -12.34
C ALA A 39 -13.39 26.01 -13.57
N SER A 40 -13.88 24.77 -13.65
CA SER A 40 -14.83 24.33 -14.69
C SER A 40 -16.16 25.09 -14.62
N GLN A 41 -16.72 25.25 -13.42
CA GLN A 41 -18.02 25.89 -13.20
C GLN A 41 -17.99 27.40 -13.50
N ASP A 42 -16.97 28.11 -13.01
CA ASP A 42 -16.81 29.55 -13.25
C ASP A 42 -16.51 29.85 -14.73
N LEU A 43 -15.77 28.98 -15.41
CA LEU A 43 -15.55 29.07 -16.85
C LEU A 43 -16.86 28.83 -17.63
N ALA A 44 -17.68 27.85 -17.24
CA ALA A 44 -18.97 27.60 -17.88
C ALA A 44 -19.94 28.78 -17.72
N GLY A 45 -19.98 29.44 -16.56
CA GLY A 45 -20.76 30.67 -16.35
C GLY A 45 -20.32 31.82 -17.25
N GLN A 46 -19.00 32.01 -17.42
CA GLN A 46 -18.44 33.00 -18.35
C GLN A 46 -18.77 32.66 -19.81
N LEU A 47 -18.65 31.39 -20.21
CA LEU A 47 -18.96 30.91 -21.56
C LEU A 47 -20.46 31.03 -21.90
N GLY A 48 -21.36 30.70 -20.97
CA GLY A 48 -22.81 30.89 -21.15
C GLY A 48 -23.20 32.36 -21.31
N THR A 49 -22.51 33.26 -20.59
CA THR A 49 -22.65 34.71 -20.74
C THR A 49 -22.14 35.18 -22.11
N ALA A 50 -20.98 34.68 -22.57
CA ALA A 50 -20.42 34.99 -23.88
C ALA A 50 -21.29 34.50 -25.04
N LEU A 51 -21.80 33.27 -24.97
CA LEU A 51 -22.76 32.69 -25.94
C LEU A 51 -24.04 33.54 -26.04
N THR A 52 -24.64 33.88 -24.90
CA THR A 52 -25.86 34.71 -24.81
C THR A 52 -25.63 36.15 -25.35
N THR A 53 -24.40 36.65 -25.25
CA THR A 53 -24.01 37.96 -25.81
C THR A 53 -23.75 37.86 -27.32
N ALA A 54 -23.16 36.76 -27.78
CA ALA A 54 -22.87 36.49 -29.19
C ALA A 54 -24.14 36.24 -30.03
N ARG A 55 -25.17 35.65 -29.43
CA ARG A 55 -26.48 35.42 -30.06
C ARG A 55 -27.62 35.82 -29.11
N SER A 56 -28.20 36.99 -29.38
CA SER A 56 -29.15 37.66 -28.48
C SER A 56 -30.63 37.34 -28.76
N ASP A 57 -30.95 36.60 -29.83
CA ASP A 57 -32.30 36.08 -30.08
C ASP A 57 -32.69 34.96 -29.10
N SER A 58 -33.97 34.59 -29.10
CA SER A 58 -34.59 33.68 -28.13
C SER A 58 -34.47 32.19 -28.48
N ASP A 59 -33.82 31.84 -29.58
CA ASP A 59 -33.78 30.46 -30.05
C ASP A 59 -32.67 29.65 -29.36
N VAL A 60 -32.66 28.34 -29.61
CA VAL A 60 -31.65 27.42 -29.08
C VAL A 60 -30.31 27.64 -29.80
N ILE A 61 -29.27 27.90 -29.02
CA ILE A 61 -27.90 28.07 -29.47
C ILE A 61 -27.23 26.69 -29.56
N LEU A 62 -26.73 26.34 -30.74
CA LEU A 62 -26.06 25.06 -31.01
C LEU A 62 -24.54 25.18 -30.78
N VAL A 63 -24.01 24.43 -29.82
CA VAL A 63 -22.60 24.50 -29.41
C VAL A 63 -21.96 23.12 -29.47
N ALA A 64 -20.74 23.01 -30.01
CA ALA A 64 -19.92 21.82 -29.89
C ALA A 64 -18.82 22.03 -28.84
N ILE A 65 -18.51 20.99 -28.06
CA ILE A 65 -17.25 20.93 -27.31
C ILE A 65 -16.23 20.24 -28.22
N GLY A 66 -15.18 20.98 -28.58
CA GLY A 66 -14.01 20.46 -29.29
C GLY A 66 -12.96 19.94 -28.32
N ASN A 67 -11.84 19.48 -28.87
CA ASN A 67 -10.78 18.88 -28.07
C ASN A 67 -10.09 19.90 -27.15
N PHE A 68 -9.60 19.38 -26.02
CA PHE A 68 -8.57 20.02 -25.20
C PHE A 68 -7.33 19.12 -25.25
N THR A 69 -6.21 19.67 -25.73
CA THR A 69 -5.00 18.87 -26.03
C THR A 69 -3.77 19.36 -25.26
N LEU A 70 -3.02 18.43 -24.67
CA LEU A 70 -1.71 18.67 -24.07
C LEU A 70 -0.64 18.36 -25.12
N ASP A 71 0.20 19.35 -25.45
CA ASP A 71 1.26 19.26 -26.48
C ASP A 71 0.82 18.75 -27.88
N GLY A 72 -0.49 18.72 -28.13
CA GLY A 72 -1.12 18.28 -29.38
C GLY A 72 -1.97 17.00 -29.22
N ASP A 73 -1.76 16.22 -28.17
CA ASP A 73 -2.46 14.96 -27.91
C ASP A 73 -3.69 15.13 -26.99
N ILE A 74 -4.71 14.29 -27.19
CA ILE A 74 -5.90 14.26 -26.34
C ILE A 74 -5.59 13.43 -25.10
N VAL A 75 -5.54 14.09 -23.95
CA VAL A 75 -5.31 13.46 -22.64
C VAL A 75 -6.60 13.30 -21.85
N ASN A 76 -6.61 12.43 -20.84
CA ASN A 76 -7.81 12.13 -20.06
C ASN A 76 -8.37 13.37 -19.33
N LEU A 77 -7.48 14.24 -18.83
CA LEU A 77 -7.81 15.56 -18.25
C LEU A 77 -8.55 16.46 -19.26
N GLY A 78 -8.17 16.40 -20.54
CA GLY A 78 -8.80 17.18 -21.61
C GLY A 78 -10.20 16.70 -21.96
N LYS A 79 -10.43 15.37 -21.94
CA LYS A 79 -11.78 14.79 -22.08
C LYS A 79 -12.67 15.19 -20.89
N LEU A 80 -12.18 15.02 -19.66
CA LEU A 80 -12.93 15.33 -18.44
C LEU A 80 -13.28 16.83 -18.34
N TRP A 81 -12.34 17.72 -18.70
CA TRP A 81 -12.57 19.16 -18.75
C TRP A 81 -13.69 19.54 -19.75
N GLY A 82 -13.69 18.92 -20.93
CA GLY A 82 -14.75 19.11 -21.92
C GLY A 82 -16.13 18.63 -21.43
N ILE A 83 -16.18 17.51 -20.71
CA ILE A 83 -17.40 16.95 -20.11
C ILE A 83 -17.94 17.87 -19.00
N ASN A 84 -17.09 18.34 -18.10
CA ASN A 84 -17.48 19.30 -17.06
C ASN A 84 -18.03 20.60 -17.67
N LEU A 85 -17.39 21.16 -18.69
CA LEU A 85 -17.90 22.34 -19.39
C LEU A 85 -19.25 22.10 -20.07
N LYS A 86 -19.46 20.95 -20.72
CA LYS A 86 -20.77 20.54 -21.25
C LYS A 86 -21.83 20.53 -20.15
N ASN A 87 -21.56 19.85 -19.05
CA ASN A 87 -22.52 19.63 -17.97
C ASN A 87 -22.91 20.96 -17.29
N PHE A 88 -21.92 21.78 -16.92
CA PHE A 88 -22.19 23.09 -16.32
C PHE A 88 -22.86 24.07 -17.30
N LEU A 89 -22.53 24.06 -18.60
CA LEU A 89 -23.25 24.90 -19.57
C LEU A 89 -24.72 24.53 -19.71
N ILE A 90 -25.05 23.23 -19.64
CA ILE A 90 -26.44 22.77 -19.66
C ILE A 90 -27.18 23.20 -18.38
N THR A 91 -26.56 23.15 -17.20
CA THR A 91 -27.24 23.60 -15.96
C THR A 91 -27.43 25.11 -15.89
N GLN A 92 -26.56 25.92 -16.52
CA GLN A 92 -26.73 27.38 -16.60
C GLN A 92 -28.01 27.80 -17.34
N ASN A 93 -28.35 27.15 -18.47
CA ASN A 93 -29.65 27.36 -19.16
C ASN A 93 -30.02 26.22 -20.12
N SER A 94 -30.60 25.14 -19.58
CA SER A 94 -30.94 23.91 -20.31
C SER A 94 -31.97 24.06 -21.43
N GLN A 95 -32.68 25.20 -21.51
CA GLN A 95 -33.60 25.52 -22.59
C GLN A 95 -32.98 26.39 -23.70
N ARG A 96 -31.82 27.01 -23.46
CA ARG A 96 -31.17 27.93 -24.42
C ARG A 96 -29.92 27.34 -25.08
N PHE A 97 -29.19 26.46 -24.40
CA PHE A 97 -28.00 25.82 -24.97
C PHE A 97 -28.29 24.36 -25.32
N ARG A 98 -27.96 23.96 -26.55
CA ARG A 98 -27.89 22.54 -26.93
C ARG A 98 -26.47 22.20 -27.30
N ILE A 99 -25.80 21.49 -26.39
CA ILE A 99 -24.46 20.96 -26.62
C ILE A 99 -24.57 19.73 -27.52
N LEU A 100 -23.65 19.59 -28.48
CA LEU A 100 -23.57 18.47 -29.43
C LEU A 100 -22.27 17.69 -29.22
N ASP A 101 -22.38 16.37 -29.18
CA ASP A 101 -21.27 15.43 -28.91
C ASP A 101 -20.52 14.97 -30.19
N GLU A 102 -21.02 15.34 -31.36
CA GLU A 102 -20.42 15.05 -32.66
C GLU A 102 -20.41 16.31 -33.56
N PRO A 103 -19.53 16.37 -34.60
CA PRO A 103 -19.40 17.51 -35.51
C PRO A 103 -20.59 17.64 -36.49
N GLY A 104 -21.79 17.89 -35.95
CA GLY A 104 -22.98 18.30 -36.68
C GLY A 104 -23.00 19.80 -37.00
N ASN A 105 -24.16 20.33 -37.39
CA ASN A 105 -24.34 21.75 -37.74
C ASN A 105 -24.44 22.65 -36.49
N HIS A 106 -23.31 22.93 -35.85
CA HIS A 106 -23.16 23.82 -34.70
C HIS A 106 -22.84 25.27 -35.11
N GLU A 107 -23.16 26.23 -34.26
CA GLU A 107 -22.90 27.67 -34.49
C GLU A 107 -21.60 28.12 -33.81
N PHE A 108 -21.25 27.48 -32.69
CA PHE A 108 -20.08 27.80 -31.88
C PHE A 108 -19.32 26.54 -31.46
N ILE A 109 -18.00 26.66 -31.28
CA ILE A 109 -17.11 25.62 -30.76
C ILE A 109 -16.43 26.15 -29.50
N ILE A 110 -16.34 25.33 -28.46
CA ILE A 110 -15.50 25.57 -27.27
C ILE A 110 -14.37 24.55 -27.30
N GLN A 111 -13.12 24.99 -27.40
CA GLN A 111 -11.94 24.11 -27.49
C GLN A 111 -10.72 24.78 -26.84
N GLY A 112 -9.62 24.04 -26.63
CA GLY A 112 -8.46 24.64 -25.97
C GLY A 112 -7.13 23.88 -26.04
N ASP A 113 -6.09 24.56 -25.58
CA ASP A 113 -4.73 24.03 -25.48
C ASP A 113 -4.35 23.90 -23.99
N MET A 114 -3.70 22.80 -23.61
CA MET A 114 -3.18 22.55 -22.26
C MET A 114 -1.65 22.54 -22.27
N MET A 115 -1.02 22.96 -21.17
CA MET A 115 0.44 22.90 -20.98
C MET A 115 0.76 22.46 -19.54
N ASN A 116 1.68 21.51 -19.38
CA ASN A 116 2.27 21.19 -18.08
C ASN A 116 3.43 22.16 -17.80
N ILE A 117 3.41 22.83 -16.65
CA ILE A 117 4.47 23.75 -16.20
C ILE A 117 5.03 23.37 -14.82
N GLY A 118 5.06 22.06 -14.52
CA GLY A 118 5.60 21.50 -13.28
C GLY A 118 4.49 21.26 -12.25
N THR A 119 4.43 22.10 -11.22
CA THR A 119 3.43 22.03 -10.13
C THR A 119 2.04 22.53 -10.54
N THR A 120 1.83 22.88 -11.81
CA THR A 120 0.59 23.49 -12.32
C THR A 120 0.34 23.05 -13.77
N ILE A 121 -0.93 22.83 -14.11
CA ILE A 121 -1.40 22.60 -15.48
C ILE A 121 -2.18 23.83 -15.95
N ARG A 122 -1.74 24.44 -17.05
CA ARG A 122 -2.34 25.66 -17.60
C ARG A 122 -3.26 25.32 -18.77
N ILE A 123 -4.51 25.77 -18.72
CA ILE A 123 -5.55 25.52 -19.71
C ILE A 123 -5.95 26.84 -20.40
N TYR A 124 -5.85 26.88 -21.72
CA TYR A 124 -6.34 27.98 -22.56
C TYR A 124 -7.64 27.58 -23.26
N THR A 125 -8.79 28.04 -22.76
CA THR A 125 -10.09 27.79 -23.41
C THR A 125 -10.46 28.94 -24.35
N ARG A 126 -11.00 28.62 -25.54
CA ARG A 126 -11.50 29.58 -26.54
C ARG A 126 -12.92 29.21 -26.99
N LEU A 127 -13.80 30.21 -27.05
CA LEU A 127 -15.10 30.14 -27.71
C LEU A 127 -14.98 30.73 -29.12
N ILE A 128 -15.36 29.98 -30.14
CA ILE A 128 -15.14 30.30 -31.56
C ILE A 128 -16.46 30.20 -32.33
N ARG A 129 -16.74 31.11 -33.27
CA ARG A 129 -17.89 30.99 -34.18
C ARG A 129 -17.54 30.07 -35.36
N ALA A 130 -18.34 29.03 -35.59
CA ALA A 130 -18.06 27.99 -36.58
C ALA A 130 -18.09 28.48 -38.05
N THR A 131 -18.78 29.59 -38.33
CA THR A 131 -18.94 30.12 -39.70
C THR A 131 -17.72 30.88 -40.25
N ASP A 132 -16.87 31.39 -39.37
CA ASP A 132 -15.77 32.29 -39.73
C ASP A 132 -14.50 32.16 -38.85
N ASN A 133 -14.51 31.24 -37.88
CA ASN A 133 -13.46 31.01 -36.90
C ASN A 133 -13.08 32.24 -36.04
N THR A 134 -13.98 33.23 -35.91
CA THR A 134 -13.75 34.36 -34.98
C THR A 134 -13.79 33.86 -33.54
N ALA A 135 -12.72 34.07 -32.78
CA ALA A 135 -12.73 33.90 -31.33
C ALA A 135 -13.56 35.01 -30.68
N LEU A 136 -14.55 34.62 -29.86
CA LEU A 136 -15.51 35.53 -29.21
C LEU A 136 -15.27 35.68 -27.71
N PHE A 137 -14.61 34.69 -27.11
CA PHE A 137 -14.16 34.71 -25.72
C PHE A 137 -12.93 33.81 -25.58
N SER A 138 -12.02 34.16 -24.68
CA SER A 138 -10.88 33.31 -24.30
C SER A 138 -10.54 33.49 -22.82
N ARG A 139 -10.12 32.40 -22.18
CA ARG A 139 -9.73 32.39 -20.76
C ARG A 139 -8.51 31.48 -20.56
N GLN A 140 -7.59 31.92 -19.71
CA GLN A 140 -6.56 31.07 -19.12
C GLN A 140 -7.00 30.68 -17.70
N ILE A 141 -6.76 29.43 -17.32
CA ILE A 141 -6.94 28.87 -15.98
C ILE A 141 -5.68 28.08 -15.63
N ASP A 142 -5.25 28.14 -14.38
CA ASP A 142 -4.09 27.45 -13.85
C ASP A 142 -4.56 26.49 -12.72
N LEU A 143 -4.42 25.17 -12.94
CA LEU A 143 -4.85 24.12 -12.02
C LEU A 143 -3.67 23.50 -11.28
N GLY A 144 -3.86 23.06 -10.04
CA GLY A 144 -2.81 22.40 -9.26
C GLY A 144 -2.47 21.02 -9.79
N ASN A 145 -1.20 20.74 -10.09
CA ASN A 145 -0.76 19.41 -10.52
C ASN A 145 -0.58 18.48 -9.30
N ASN A 146 -1.70 18.05 -8.72
CA ASN A 146 -1.75 17.05 -7.65
C ASN A 146 -1.87 15.63 -8.24
N GLN A 147 -1.89 14.58 -7.40
CA GLN A 147 -1.99 13.18 -7.87
C GLN A 147 -3.16 12.94 -8.84
N PHE A 148 -4.35 13.50 -8.54
CA PHE A 148 -5.54 13.40 -9.39
C PHE A 148 -5.33 14.03 -10.78
N VAL A 149 -4.89 15.29 -10.82
CA VAL A 149 -4.64 16.01 -12.08
C VAL A 149 -3.50 15.34 -12.87
N GLY A 150 -2.45 14.90 -12.18
CA GLY A 150 -1.27 14.25 -12.77
C GLY A 150 -1.58 12.91 -13.44
N ALA A 151 -2.36 12.04 -12.80
CA ALA A 151 -2.77 10.75 -13.37
C ALA A 151 -3.56 10.91 -14.69
N LEU A 152 -4.32 12.00 -14.81
CA LEU A 152 -5.15 12.31 -15.97
C LEU A 152 -4.36 12.94 -17.15
N LEU A 153 -3.05 13.20 -17.02
CA LEU A 153 -2.19 13.68 -18.12
C LEU A 153 -1.83 12.59 -19.14
N THR A 154 -2.24 11.36 -18.89
CA THR A 154 -2.05 10.20 -19.77
C THR A 154 -2.81 10.34 -21.10
N SER A 155 -2.22 9.84 -22.19
CA SER A 155 -2.82 9.91 -23.53
C SER A 155 -4.01 8.96 -23.66
N ALA A 156 -5.12 9.50 -24.14
CA ALA A 156 -6.43 8.92 -23.90
C ALA A 156 -6.89 8.02 -25.05
N THR A 157 -6.30 6.83 -25.13
CA THR A 157 -6.70 5.74 -26.05
C THR A 157 -8.20 5.43 -25.94
N SER A 158 -8.77 4.86 -27.00
CA SER A 158 -10.23 4.90 -27.22
C SER A 158 -10.97 3.61 -26.89
N SER A 159 -12.19 3.80 -26.38
CA SER A 159 -13.36 2.91 -26.36
C SER A 159 -13.37 1.67 -25.45
N SER A 160 -13.85 1.88 -24.24
CA SER A 160 -14.95 1.09 -23.65
C SER A 160 -15.98 2.07 -23.03
N GLY A 161 -17.16 1.59 -22.64
CA GLY A 161 -18.28 2.43 -22.20
C GLY A 161 -18.18 2.84 -20.74
N SER A 162 -17.45 3.93 -20.44
CA SER A 162 -17.41 4.51 -19.09
C SER A 162 -18.82 4.91 -18.63
N VAL A 163 -19.21 4.38 -17.47
CA VAL A 163 -20.47 4.70 -16.80
C VAL A 163 -20.42 6.14 -16.29
N VAL A 164 -21.53 6.88 -16.43
CA VAL A 164 -21.57 8.32 -16.15
C VAL A 164 -22.04 8.55 -14.71
N ARG A 165 -21.13 9.11 -13.90
CA ARG A 165 -21.38 9.61 -12.53
C ARG A 165 -22.73 10.33 -12.40
N ASP A 166 -23.51 9.97 -11.38
CA ASP A 166 -24.88 10.47 -11.22
C ASP A 166 -24.99 11.80 -10.41
N GLN A 167 -26.13 12.03 -9.74
CA GLN A 167 -26.53 13.27 -9.06
C GLN A 167 -26.56 13.20 -7.51
N TYR A 168 -26.42 12.00 -6.93
CA TYR A 168 -26.41 11.77 -5.47
C TYR A 168 -25.03 12.03 -4.87
N GLU A 169 -24.03 11.89 -5.73
CA GLU A 169 -22.59 12.12 -5.61
C GLU A 169 -22.18 13.47 -4.99
N ALA A 170 -21.07 13.55 -4.25
CA ALA A 170 -20.23 12.45 -3.76
C ALA A 170 -20.91 11.68 -2.61
N ASN A 171 -20.94 10.35 -2.67
CA ASN A 171 -21.57 9.49 -1.66
C ASN A 171 -20.80 8.18 -1.35
N ASP A 172 -19.51 8.19 -1.69
CA ASP A 172 -18.49 7.13 -1.60
C ASP A 172 -18.18 6.61 -0.16
N SER A 173 -18.94 7.03 0.87
CA SER A 173 -18.68 6.72 2.28
C SER A 173 -19.87 7.02 3.20
N TYR A 174 -19.93 6.40 4.39
CA TYR A 174 -20.99 6.68 5.36
C TYR A 174 -21.00 8.15 5.85
N GLN A 175 -19.87 8.86 5.77
CA GLN A 175 -19.76 10.28 6.13
C GLN A 175 -20.34 11.20 5.03
N THR A 176 -20.15 10.83 3.76
CA THR A 176 -20.74 11.54 2.60
C THR A 176 -22.19 11.13 2.32
N ALA A 177 -22.65 10.01 2.90
CA ALA A 177 -23.93 9.35 2.69
C ALA A 177 -25.12 10.29 2.38
N ARG A 178 -25.68 10.11 1.18
CA ARG A 178 -26.67 11.03 0.59
C ARG A 178 -28.02 10.89 1.27
N VAL A 179 -28.58 12.01 1.73
CA VAL A 179 -29.88 12.02 2.42
C VAL A 179 -31.02 11.77 1.42
N LEU A 180 -31.70 10.64 1.59
CA LEU A 180 -32.92 10.29 0.87
C LEU A 180 -34.15 10.51 1.77
N ASN A 181 -35.15 11.21 1.23
CA ASN A 181 -36.37 11.53 1.97
C ASN A 181 -37.50 10.58 1.53
N LEU A 182 -37.72 9.51 2.29
CA LEU A 182 -38.77 8.54 2.01
C LEU A 182 -40.16 9.16 2.15
N THR A 183 -41.09 8.76 1.28
CA THR A 183 -42.51 9.16 1.35
C THR A 183 -43.39 7.99 1.73
N ALA A 184 -44.65 8.23 2.10
CA ALA A 184 -45.61 7.15 2.38
C ALA A 184 -45.92 6.26 1.16
N ASN A 185 -45.50 6.65 -0.05
CA ASN A 185 -45.58 5.85 -1.27
C ASN A 185 -44.21 5.24 -1.65
N GLY A 186 -43.25 5.22 -0.72
CA GLY A 186 -41.88 4.81 -1.00
C GLY A 186 -41.00 5.91 -1.62
N LEU A 187 -39.93 5.48 -2.29
CA LEU A 187 -39.01 6.27 -3.12
C LEU A 187 -38.33 5.33 -4.13
N SER A 188 -38.07 5.80 -5.35
CA SER A 188 -37.28 5.10 -6.36
C SER A 188 -36.23 6.06 -6.92
N ILE A 189 -34.98 5.62 -7.06
CA ILE A 189 -33.87 6.38 -7.66
C ILE A 189 -33.12 5.52 -8.67
N ASN A 190 -32.40 6.16 -9.62
CA ASN A 190 -31.46 5.47 -10.51
C ASN A 190 -30.06 6.04 -10.23
N ALA A 191 -29.07 5.18 -10.05
CA ALA A 191 -27.72 5.51 -9.62
C ALA A 191 -26.68 4.62 -10.32
N SER A 192 -25.39 4.89 -10.10
CA SER A 192 -24.32 4.27 -10.89
C SER A 192 -22.97 4.13 -10.19
N PHE A 193 -22.44 2.90 -10.20
CA PHE A 193 -21.02 2.64 -9.95
C PHE A 193 -20.21 3.21 -11.13
N HIS A 194 -19.60 4.38 -10.94
CA HIS A 194 -18.93 5.16 -11.98
C HIS A 194 -17.42 4.92 -12.04
N VAL A 195 -16.85 4.35 -10.97
CA VAL A 195 -15.47 3.84 -10.88
C VAL A 195 -15.47 2.36 -10.49
N GLU A 196 -14.30 1.74 -10.53
CA GLU A 196 -14.09 0.38 -10.02
C GLU A 196 -13.94 0.44 -8.48
N GLY A 197 -14.62 -0.44 -7.76
CA GLY A 197 -14.69 -0.43 -6.29
C GLY A 197 -15.63 0.63 -5.69
N ASP A 198 -16.59 1.14 -6.46
CA ASP A 198 -17.51 2.20 -6.03
C ASP A 198 -18.50 1.73 -4.93
N GLU A 199 -18.82 2.62 -3.99
CA GLU A 199 -19.71 2.36 -2.84
C GLU A 199 -20.74 3.48 -2.65
N ASP A 200 -21.98 3.24 -3.05
CA ASP A 200 -23.06 4.21 -2.91
C ASP A 200 -23.68 4.18 -1.51
N TRP A 201 -23.32 5.13 -0.65
CA TRP A 201 -23.94 5.29 0.67
C TRP A 201 -25.10 6.28 0.67
N TYR A 202 -26.22 5.85 1.24
CA TYR A 202 -27.45 6.64 1.43
C TYR A 202 -27.83 6.69 2.90
N ARG A 203 -28.60 7.72 3.28
CA ARG A 203 -29.11 7.93 4.63
C ARG A 203 -30.60 8.22 4.59
N ILE A 204 -31.38 7.34 5.20
CA ILE A 204 -32.85 7.42 5.29
C ILE A 204 -33.29 7.75 6.72
N VAL A 205 -34.51 8.28 6.85
CA VAL A 205 -35.16 8.54 8.15
C VAL A 205 -36.52 7.85 8.17
N MET A 206 -36.70 6.93 9.11
CA MET A 206 -37.94 6.19 9.29
C MET A 206 -39.03 7.06 9.93
N PRO A 207 -40.29 7.00 9.45
CA PRO A 207 -41.43 7.68 10.06
C PRO A 207 -41.72 7.22 11.49
N GLN A 208 -42.68 7.88 12.15
CA GLN A 208 -43.15 7.49 13.49
C GLN A 208 -44.09 6.28 13.42
N GLY A 209 -43.84 5.29 14.28
CA GLY A 209 -44.43 3.95 14.25
C GLY A 209 -43.49 2.94 13.58
N ASN A 210 -43.42 1.72 14.11
CA ASN A 210 -42.68 0.63 13.45
C ASN A 210 -43.36 0.28 12.12
N GLN A 211 -42.57 0.11 11.07
CA GLN A 211 -43.03 -0.25 9.73
C GLN A 211 -42.02 -1.20 9.08
N THR A 212 -42.50 -2.12 8.27
CA THR A 212 -41.64 -2.96 7.43
C THR A 212 -41.23 -2.15 6.20
N LEU A 213 -39.93 -1.94 6.04
CA LEU A 213 -39.34 -1.31 4.88
C LEU A 213 -38.75 -2.40 3.98
N ARG A 214 -39.25 -2.48 2.76
CA ARG A 214 -38.64 -3.21 1.65
C ARG A 214 -37.66 -2.27 0.95
N ILE A 215 -36.43 -2.73 0.77
CA ILE A 215 -35.36 -2.05 0.03
C ILE A 215 -34.88 -3.05 -1.02
N ALA A 216 -34.90 -2.66 -2.29
CA ALA A 216 -34.52 -3.55 -3.38
C ALA A 216 -33.70 -2.81 -4.44
N THR A 217 -32.70 -3.47 -5.02
CA THR A 217 -32.08 -2.99 -6.26
C THR A 217 -32.79 -3.59 -7.48
N THR A 218 -32.77 -2.90 -8.63
CA THR A 218 -33.12 -3.49 -9.93
C THR A 218 -32.21 -2.97 -11.03
N GLY A 219 -31.81 -3.81 -11.98
CA GLY A 219 -30.89 -3.41 -13.05
C GLY A 219 -30.25 -4.57 -13.78
N SER A 220 -29.07 -4.31 -14.34
CA SER A 220 -28.17 -5.31 -14.95
C SER A 220 -26.80 -5.33 -14.29
N SER A 221 -26.68 -4.74 -13.10
CA SER A 221 -25.51 -4.81 -12.24
C SER A 221 -25.76 -5.85 -11.17
N ASP A 222 -24.71 -6.60 -10.88
CA ASP A 222 -24.60 -7.52 -9.76
C ASP A 222 -24.36 -6.70 -8.48
N THR A 223 -25.33 -6.63 -7.57
CA THR A 223 -25.30 -5.69 -6.42
C THR A 223 -25.20 -6.41 -5.09
N ILE A 224 -24.49 -5.79 -4.14
CA ILE A 224 -24.60 -6.07 -2.70
C ILE A 224 -25.31 -4.89 -2.05
N LEU A 225 -26.36 -5.15 -1.28
CA LEU A 225 -27.14 -4.19 -0.51
C LEU A 225 -26.93 -4.43 0.99
N GLN A 226 -26.59 -3.37 1.74
CA GLN A 226 -26.44 -3.46 3.20
C GLN A 226 -27.25 -2.37 3.90
N LEU A 227 -27.96 -2.75 4.97
CA LEU A 227 -28.76 -1.86 5.81
C LEU A 227 -28.12 -1.79 7.20
N ALA A 228 -27.84 -0.57 7.69
CA ALA A 228 -27.13 -0.33 8.94
C ALA A 228 -27.81 0.73 9.83
N ASP A 229 -27.54 0.66 11.13
CA ASP A 229 -28.01 1.64 12.11
C ASP A 229 -27.25 2.98 12.03
N ALA A 230 -27.67 3.97 12.83
CA ALA A 230 -27.04 5.30 12.88
C ALA A 230 -25.58 5.29 13.39
N ASN A 231 -25.10 4.16 13.91
CA ASN A 231 -23.71 3.95 14.37
C ASN A 231 -22.92 3.06 13.39
N SER A 232 -23.42 2.85 12.17
CA SER A 232 -22.86 1.95 11.13
C SER A 232 -22.80 0.46 11.51
N THR A 233 -23.62 0.02 12.48
CA THR A 233 -23.81 -1.40 12.79
C THR A 233 -24.68 -2.02 11.70
N ILE A 234 -24.19 -3.03 10.97
CA ILE A 234 -25.01 -3.77 9.99
C ILE A 234 -26.19 -4.45 10.70
N LEU A 235 -27.37 -4.36 10.09
CA LEU A 235 -28.63 -4.95 10.57
C LEU A 235 -29.15 -6.04 9.61
N ALA A 236 -28.87 -5.89 8.31
CA ALA A 236 -29.13 -6.88 7.27
C ALA A 236 -28.17 -6.63 6.08
N SER A 237 -27.87 -7.69 5.33
CA SER A 237 -27.07 -7.67 4.10
C SER A 237 -27.65 -8.72 3.16
N ASP A 238 -27.67 -8.44 1.86
CA ASP A 238 -28.19 -9.32 0.81
C ASP A 238 -27.53 -8.96 -0.53
N ASP A 239 -27.40 -9.90 -1.47
CA ASP A 239 -26.87 -9.67 -2.81
C ASP A 239 -27.82 -10.06 -3.95
N ASP A 240 -28.41 -11.27 -4.00
CA ASP A 240 -29.19 -11.70 -5.18
C ASP A 240 -30.71 -12.02 -4.99
N SER A 241 -31.27 -11.83 -3.79
CA SER A 241 -32.67 -12.22 -3.44
C SER A 241 -33.81 -11.50 -4.19
N ASN A 242 -33.53 -10.52 -5.06
CA ASN A 242 -34.51 -9.88 -5.96
C ASN A 242 -34.43 -10.43 -7.40
N GLY A 243 -33.47 -11.30 -7.70
CA GLY A 243 -33.27 -11.97 -8.99
C GLY A 243 -32.52 -11.14 -10.04
N ASN A 244 -31.93 -11.84 -11.02
CA ASN A 244 -30.96 -11.29 -11.98
C ASN A 244 -29.75 -10.62 -11.29
N LEU A 245 -29.28 -11.17 -10.17
CA LEU A 245 -28.17 -10.62 -9.36
C LEU A 245 -28.49 -9.24 -8.74
N ASN A 246 -29.74 -9.03 -8.32
CA ASN A 246 -30.17 -7.83 -7.61
C ASN A 246 -30.67 -8.20 -6.22
N SER A 247 -30.47 -7.31 -5.25
CA SER A 247 -30.64 -7.58 -3.82
C SER A 247 -31.99 -7.12 -3.27
N LEU A 248 -32.45 -7.75 -2.19
CA LEU A 248 -33.69 -7.48 -1.48
C LEU A 248 -33.53 -7.60 0.05
N ILE A 249 -33.63 -6.47 0.75
CA ILE A 249 -33.78 -6.44 2.22
C ILE A 249 -35.22 -6.05 2.58
N GLN A 250 -35.88 -6.83 3.44
CA GLN A 250 -37.21 -6.49 3.97
C GLN A 250 -37.23 -6.60 5.50
N LEU A 251 -37.16 -5.46 6.19
CA LEU A 251 -36.94 -5.41 7.65
C LEU A 251 -37.94 -4.50 8.37
N ALA A 252 -38.40 -4.94 9.55
CA ALA A 252 -39.26 -4.15 10.44
C ALA A 252 -38.43 -3.13 11.24
N LEU A 253 -38.45 -1.87 10.81
CA LEU A 253 -37.63 -0.81 11.38
C LEU A 253 -38.40 0.08 12.38
N ALA A 254 -37.68 0.55 13.39
CA ALA A 254 -38.17 1.50 14.38
C ALA A 254 -38.00 2.96 13.87
N PRO A 255 -38.67 3.95 14.50
CA PRO A 255 -38.46 5.36 14.15
C PRO A 255 -37.02 5.82 14.48
N GLY A 256 -36.24 6.11 13.45
CA GLY A 256 -34.81 6.41 13.58
C GLY A 256 -34.15 6.80 12.24
N THR A 257 -32.84 7.00 12.27
CA THR A 257 -32.01 7.22 11.08
C THR A 257 -31.25 5.94 10.77
N TYR A 258 -31.21 5.55 9.50
CA TYR A 258 -30.50 4.35 9.03
C TYR A 258 -29.62 4.70 7.83
N LEU A 259 -28.55 3.93 7.66
CA LEU A 259 -27.65 3.97 6.52
C LEU A 259 -27.96 2.80 5.59
N VAL A 260 -27.84 3.03 4.28
CA VAL A 260 -27.99 1.99 3.25
C VAL A 260 -26.80 2.11 2.33
N LYS A 261 -26.02 1.03 2.18
CA LYS A 261 -24.92 0.93 1.22
C LYS A 261 -25.39 0.08 0.04
N VAL A 262 -25.02 0.48 -1.17
CA VAL A 262 -25.04 -0.38 -2.36
C VAL A 262 -23.63 -0.43 -2.96
N SER A 263 -23.15 -1.59 -3.34
CA SER A 263 -21.88 -1.79 -4.05
C SER A 263 -22.05 -2.88 -5.12
N ASN A 264 -21.10 -2.99 -6.06
CA ASN A 264 -21.11 -4.10 -7.03
C ASN A 264 -20.38 -5.32 -6.45
N PHE A 265 -20.95 -6.53 -6.57
CA PHE A 265 -20.32 -7.77 -6.06
C PHE A 265 -18.92 -8.00 -6.66
N SER A 266 -18.78 -7.74 -7.97
CA SER A 266 -17.53 -7.84 -8.72
C SER A 266 -16.66 -6.57 -8.66
N GLY A 267 -17.08 -5.54 -7.92
CA GLY A 267 -16.45 -4.22 -7.92
C GLY A 267 -16.59 -3.42 -9.22
N SER A 268 -17.24 -3.97 -10.25
CA SER A 268 -17.27 -3.36 -11.59
C SER A 268 -18.20 -2.14 -11.73
N THR A 269 -17.87 -1.25 -12.67
CA THR A 269 -18.73 -0.11 -13.03
C THR A 269 -20.07 -0.57 -13.61
N GLY A 270 -21.17 0.08 -13.24
CA GLY A 270 -22.51 -0.34 -13.66
C GLY A 270 -23.63 0.62 -13.26
N SER A 271 -24.89 0.23 -13.46
CA SER A 271 -26.04 1.09 -13.14
C SER A 271 -27.20 0.27 -12.62
N TYR A 272 -27.82 0.78 -11.56
CA TYR A 272 -28.93 0.16 -10.85
C TYR A 272 -29.99 1.21 -10.50
N ALA A 273 -31.21 0.76 -10.25
CA ALA A 273 -32.22 1.50 -9.51
C ALA A 273 -32.29 0.98 -8.08
N LEU A 274 -32.60 1.87 -7.13
CA LEU A 274 -32.80 1.54 -5.72
C LEU A 274 -34.21 1.97 -5.30
N ASP A 275 -35.01 0.98 -4.97
CA ASP A 275 -36.42 1.09 -4.63
C ASP A 275 -36.64 0.89 -3.13
N PHE A 276 -37.37 1.81 -2.51
CA PHE A 276 -37.80 1.78 -1.12
C PHE A 276 -39.33 1.73 -1.07
N GLU A 277 -39.90 0.75 -0.40
CA GLU A 277 -41.35 0.55 -0.29
C GLU A 277 -41.77 0.22 1.15
N PHE A 278 -42.82 0.89 1.65
CA PHE A 278 -43.41 0.55 2.94
C PHE A 278 -44.46 -0.55 2.76
N VAL A 279 -44.15 -1.74 3.26
CA VAL A 279 -44.99 -2.94 3.13
C VAL A 279 -45.64 -3.31 4.46
N GLN A 280 -46.69 -4.12 4.41
CA GLN A 280 -47.16 -4.83 5.60
C GLN A 280 -46.21 -6.00 5.86
N ALA A 281 -45.88 -6.30 7.13
CA ALA A 281 -45.23 -7.55 7.48
C ALA A 281 -46.11 -8.75 7.06
N PRO A 282 -45.52 -9.91 6.72
CA PRO A 282 -46.28 -11.16 6.65
C PRO A 282 -47.02 -11.41 7.97
N ASP A 283 -48.24 -11.95 7.90
CA ASP A 283 -48.83 -12.64 9.04
C ASP A 283 -48.11 -14.00 9.17
N GLY A 284 -47.75 -14.40 10.39
CA GLY A 284 -47.21 -15.74 10.67
C GLY A 284 -48.23 -16.84 10.42
N ASP A 285 -47.77 -18.05 10.13
CA ASP A 285 -48.61 -19.14 9.67
C ASP A 285 -49.49 -19.81 10.76
N ALA A 286 -50.14 -20.93 10.42
CA ALA A 286 -51.09 -21.64 11.27
C ALA A 286 -50.46 -22.53 12.39
N LEU A 287 -49.14 -22.60 12.44
CA LEU A 287 -48.35 -23.38 13.40
C LEU A 287 -47.98 -22.57 14.65
N GLU A 288 -47.84 -21.26 14.47
CA GLU A 288 -47.37 -20.28 15.45
C GLU A 288 -48.19 -20.16 16.76
N PRO A 289 -47.59 -19.72 17.88
CA PRO A 289 -46.16 -19.43 18.06
C PRO A 289 -45.32 -20.70 18.27
N ASN A 290 -44.18 -20.81 17.59
CA ASN A 290 -43.21 -21.89 17.76
C ASN A 290 -41.73 -21.46 17.76
N ASP A 291 -41.43 -20.20 18.11
CA ASP A 291 -40.09 -19.58 18.19
C ASP A 291 -39.06 -20.31 19.11
N THR A 292 -39.48 -21.32 19.89
CA THR A 292 -38.63 -21.97 20.91
C THR A 292 -38.87 -23.48 21.06
N GLN A 293 -37.84 -24.21 21.51
CA GLN A 293 -37.93 -25.61 21.97
C GLN A 293 -39.10 -25.91 22.93
N SER A 294 -39.53 -24.90 23.71
CA SER A 294 -40.62 -25.01 24.68
C SER A 294 -42.01 -24.91 24.06
N MET A 295 -42.11 -24.27 22.90
CA MET A 295 -43.32 -24.08 22.09
C MET A 295 -43.41 -25.09 20.93
N ALA A 296 -42.28 -25.74 20.61
CA ALA A 296 -42.05 -26.68 19.51
C ALA A 296 -43.30 -27.44 19.00
N ARG A 297 -43.70 -27.14 17.77
CA ARG A 297 -44.95 -27.58 17.16
C ARG A 297 -44.95 -29.09 16.90
N ARG A 298 -45.91 -29.81 17.47
CA ARG A 298 -45.90 -31.29 17.42
C ARG A 298 -46.39 -31.84 16.07
N ILE A 299 -45.49 -32.48 15.33
CA ILE A 299 -45.77 -33.25 14.11
C ILE A 299 -45.90 -34.73 14.50
N SER A 300 -46.98 -35.38 14.07
CA SER A 300 -47.12 -36.85 14.18
C SER A 300 -46.78 -37.47 12.83
N LEU A 301 -45.69 -38.24 12.77
CA LEU A 301 -45.20 -38.82 11.51
C LEU A 301 -46.11 -39.96 11.02
N SER A 302 -46.40 -39.94 9.72
CA SER A 302 -47.09 -41.01 9.01
C SER A 302 -46.08 -42.03 8.44
N ALA A 303 -46.56 -43.22 8.06
CA ALA A 303 -45.72 -44.23 7.40
C ALA A 303 -45.28 -43.84 5.97
N GLU A 304 -45.94 -42.84 5.37
CA GLU A 304 -45.65 -42.27 4.06
C GLU A 304 -44.85 -40.95 4.18
N GLY A 305 -44.50 -40.54 5.40
CA GLY A 305 -43.93 -39.23 5.69
C GLY A 305 -44.96 -38.12 5.92
N ASN A 306 -44.46 -36.90 6.11
CA ASN A 306 -45.23 -35.68 6.31
C ASN A 306 -44.62 -34.53 5.49
N VAL A 307 -45.45 -33.53 5.18
CA VAL A 307 -45.04 -32.25 4.61
C VAL A 307 -45.64 -31.15 5.48
N VAL A 308 -44.85 -30.12 5.79
CA VAL A 308 -45.23 -28.93 6.55
C VAL A 308 -44.93 -27.71 5.68
N GLN A 309 -45.87 -26.76 5.61
CA GLN A 309 -45.62 -25.45 5.01
C GLN A 309 -45.65 -24.42 6.13
N ALA A 310 -44.64 -23.55 6.17
CA ALA A 310 -44.43 -22.55 7.21
C ALA A 310 -43.80 -21.29 6.63
N ASN A 311 -43.68 -20.21 7.41
CA ASN A 311 -42.98 -19.00 6.98
C ASN A 311 -42.20 -18.26 8.07
N PHE A 312 -41.03 -17.74 7.70
CA PHE A 312 -40.29 -16.80 8.55
C PHE A 312 -40.98 -15.43 8.48
N HIS A 313 -41.86 -15.15 9.44
CA HIS A 313 -42.67 -13.94 9.46
C HIS A 313 -41.96 -12.77 10.17
N THR A 314 -40.86 -13.05 10.88
CA THR A 314 -39.90 -12.06 11.38
C THR A 314 -38.46 -12.42 11.01
N THR A 315 -37.54 -11.46 11.02
CA THR A 315 -36.11 -11.70 10.74
C THR A 315 -35.35 -12.28 11.94
N SER A 316 -36.07 -12.72 12.97
CA SER A 316 -35.53 -13.44 14.13
C SER A 316 -36.34 -14.71 14.42
N ASP A 317 -37.07 -15.17 13.40
CA ASP A 317 -37.97 -16.31 13.47
C ASP A 317 -37.20 -17.63 13.40
N ILE A 318 -37.62 -18.60 14.21
CA ILE A 318 -36.94 -19.90 14.38
C ILE A 318 -38.01 -20.95 14.67
N ASP A 319 -38.38 -21.71 13.64
CA ASP A 319 -39.38 -22.75 13.76
C ASP A 319 -38.85 -23.95 14.53
N TRP A 320 -39.39 -24.18 15.73
CA TRP A 320 -39.20 -25.44 16.42
C TRP A 320 -40.34 -26.41 16.15
N TYR A 321 -39.98 -27.63 15.78
CA TYR A 321 -40.89 -28.76 15.62
C TYR A 321 -40.57 -29.86 16.62
N ARG A 322 -41.59 -30.63 17.01
CA ARG A 322 -41.44 -31.86 17.80
C ARG A 322 -42.02 -33.04 17.03
N ILE A 323 -41.16 -33.88 16.49
CA ILE A 323 -41.55 -35.08 15.74
C ILE A 323 -41.65 -36.28 16.68
N THR A 324 -42.55 -37.21 16.39
CA THR A 324 -42.56 -38.55 17.02
C THR A 324 -42.23 -39.59 15.97
N VAL A 325 -41.07 -40.23 16.09
CA VAL A 325 -40.59 -41.29 15.21
C VAL A 325 -41.23 -42.62 15.63
N PRO A 326 -42.03 -43.27 14.76
CA PRO A 326 -42.59 -44.60 15.02
C PRO A 326 -41.51 -45.69 14.97
N GLN A 327 -41.86 -46.93 15.31
CA GLN A 327 -40.93 -48.05 15.12
C GLN A 327 -40.67 -48.29 13.63
N SER A 328 -39.45 -47.98 13.20
CA SER A 328 -38.95 -48.04 11.83
C SER A 328 -37.61 -48.78 11.77
N ASN A 329 -37.28 -49.34 10.60
CA ASN A 329 -35.93 -49.81 10.23
C ASN A 329 -35.39 -49.03 9.01
N ARG A 330 -36.03 -47.90 8.71
CA ARG A 330 -35.85 -47.04 7.54
C ARG A 330 -35.36 -45.68 8.03
N PRO A 331 -34.27 -45.11 7.48
CA PRO A 331 -33.84 -43.76 7.81
C PRO A 331 -34.94 -42.72 7.57
N LEU A 332 -34.91 -41.65 8.33
CA LEU A 332 -35.75 -40.48 8.12
C LEU A 332 -34.92 -39.41 7.39
N ARG A 333 -35.27 -39.13 6.14
CA ARG A 333 -34.83 -37.91 5.44
C ARG A 333 -35.71 -36.76 5.91
N LEU A 334 -35.09 -35.72 6.46
CA LEU A 334 -35.67 -34.39 6.61
C LEU A 334 -35.05 -33.50 5.53
N PHE A 335 -35.81 -32.60 4.93
CA PHE A 335 -35.26 -31.56 4.05
C PHE A 335 -36.20 -30.37 3.90
N THR A 336 -35.67 -29.19 3.64
CA THR A 336 -36.43 -28.00 3.26
C THR A 336 -36.53 -27.83 1.74
N GLU A 337 -37.58 -27.15 1.29
CA GLU A 337 -37.74 -26.66 -0.08
C GLU A 337 -38.29 -25.21 -0.02
N GLY A 338 -37.69 -24.29 -0.76
CA GLY A 338 -38.16 -22.89 -0.86
C GLY A 338 -37.17 -22.00 -1.62
N ASP A 339 -37.57 -20.74 -1.86
CA ASP A 339 -36.70 -19.72 -2.47
C ASP A 339 -35.77 -19.04 -1.44
N SER A 340 -35.67 -19.57 -0.21
CA SER A 340 -34.79 -19.07 0.85
C SER A 340 -33.80 -20.13 1.28
N ASP A 341 -32.58 -19.68 1.52
CA ASP A 341 -31.57 -20.46 2.25
C ASP A 341 -32.07 -20.81 3.66
N THR A 342 -31.85 -22.05 4.12
CA THR A 342 -32.40 -22.57 5.39
C THR A 342 -31.47 -23.53 6.11
N VAL A 343 -31.16 -23.21 7.38
CA VAL A 343 -30.43 -24.08 8.30
C VAL A 343 -31.38 -24.95 9.09
N MET A 344 -31.12 -26.26 9.16
CA MET A 344 -31.91 -27.22 9.91
C MET A 344 -31.05 -27.98 10.91
N ALA A 345 -31.53 -28.14 12.15
CA ALA A 345 -30.83 -28.91 13.18
C ALA A 345 -31.75 -29.91 13.88
N LEU A 346 -31.23 -31.13 14.09
CA LEU A 346 -31.93 -32.27 14.68
C LEU A 346 -31.41 -32.54 16.09
N TYR A 347 -32.31 -32.64 17.07
CA TYR A 347 -31.96 -32.85 18.48
C TYR A 347 -32.74 -34.02 19.10
N ASP A 348 -32.15 -34.64 20.12
CA ASP A 348 -32.79 -35.69 20.92
C ASP A 348 -33.96 -35.14 21.78
N ALA A 349 -34.68 -36.05 22.46
CA ALA A 349 -35.78 -35.70 23.37
C ALA A 349 -35.38 -34.74 24.51
N SER A 350 -34.08 -34.60 24.79
CA SER A 350 -33.48 -33.80 25.87
C SER A 350 -32.96 -32.44 25.40
N GLY A 351 -32.83 -32.22 24.09
CA GLY A 351 -32.22 -31.04 23.49
C GLY A 351 -30.71 -31.16 23.20
N ASN A 352 -30.13 -32.36 23.22
CA ASN A 352 -28.77 -32.60 22.72
C ASN A 352 -28.79 -32.65 21.19
N ALA A 353 -27.86 -31.98 20.52
CA ALA A 353 -27.72 -32.06 19.07
C ALA A 353 -27.39 -33.50 18.62
N ILE A 354 -27.96 -33.89 17.49
CA ILE A 354 -27.67 -35.14 16.77
C ILE A 354 -26.98 -34.79 15.45
N ASP A 355 -27.51 -33.77 14.76
CA ASP A 355 -27.15 -33.43 13.38
C ASP A 355 -27.53 -31.96 13.08
N GLU A 356 -26.82 -31.28 12.18
CA GLU A 356 -27.10 -29.90 11.73
C GLU A 356 -26.52 -29.70 10.32
N ASP A 357 -27.33 -29.16 9.40
CA ASP A 357 -27.01 -28.95 7.97
C ASP A 357 -27.66 -27.66 7.45
N ASP A 358 -27.08 -27.04 6.43
CA ASP A 358 -27.62 -25.85 5.76
C ASP A 358 -27.69 -25.91 4.22
N ASP A 359 -26.80 -26.64 3.51
CA ASP A 359 -26.78 -26.61 2.04
C ASP A 359 -26.92 -27.96 1.29
N SER A 360 -27.02 -29.11 1.98
CA SER A 360 -27.05 -30.44 1.34
C SER A 360 -28.30 -30.76 0.49
N GLY A 361 -29.32 -29.92 0.53
CA GLY A 361 -30.54 -30.03 -0.27
C GLY A 361 -30.55 -29.16 -1.53
N SER A 362 -31.74 -28.88 -2.09
CA SER A 362 -31.84 -28.21 -3.38
C SER A 362 -31.80 -26.69 -3.25
N GLY A 363 -30.65 -26.08 -3.53
CA GLY A 363 -30.49 -24.62 -3.62
C GLY A 363 -30.43 -23.95 -2.24
N GLY A 364 -29.38 -24.22 -1.47
CA GLY A 364 -29.18 -23.65 -0.13
C GLY A 364 -30.24 -24.08 0.90
N ASN A 365 -30.92 -25.20 0.66
CA ASN A 365 -31.90 -25.72 1.61
C ASN A 365 -31.30 -26.93 2.32
N ALA A 366 -31.41 -27.03 3.64
CA ALA A 366 -30.88 -28.16 4.39
C ALA A 366 -31.52 -29.53 4.06
N LEU A 367 -30.75 -30.60 4.25
CA LEU A 367 -31.13 -32.01 4.14
C LEU A 367 -30.37 -32.87 5.18
N ILE A 368 -31.11 -33.63 5.99
CA ILE A 368 -30.56 -34.54 7.01
C ILE A 368 -31.12 -35.95 6.80
N GLU A 369 -30.28 -36.98 6.75
CA GLU A 369 -30.70 -38.39 6.67
C GLU A 369 -30.22 -39.23 7.85
N GLN A 370 -31.11 -39.54 8.80
CA GLN A 370 -30.71 -40.21 10.04
C GLN A 370 -31.56 -41.44 10.40
N LEU A 371 -30.90 -42.53 10.83
CA LEU A 371 -31.55 -43.76 11.28
C LEU A 371 -31.98 -43.63 12.75
N LEU A 372 -33.12 -42.97 12.96
CA LEU A 372 -33.63 -42.66 14.30
C LEU A 372 -34.30 -43.85 14.99
N ASN A 373 -34.07 -43.95 16.30
CA ASN A 373 -34.77 -44.88 17.18
C ASN A 373 -36.22 -44.43 17.42
N PRO A 374 -37.13 -45.31 17.90
CA PRO A 374 -38.52 -44.93 18.14
C PRO A 374 -38.61 -43.98 19.35
N GLY A 375 -39.02 -42.72 19.15
CA GLY A 375 -38.96 -41.68 20.19
C GLY A 375 -39.52 -40.31 19.78
N ASP A 376 -39.50 -39.36 20.71
CA ASP A 376 -39.74 -37.94 20.43
C ASP A 376 -38.39 -37.26 20.13
N TYR A 377 -38.35 -36.44 19.08
CA TYR A 377 -37.19 -35.64 18.69
C TYR A 377 -37.61 -34.18 18.46
N LEU A 378 -36.64 -33.26 18.43
CA LEU A 378 -36.83 -31.86 18.07
C LEU A 378 -36.14 -31.57 16.73
N VAL A 379 -36.77 -30.74 15.90
CA VAL A 379 -36.17 -30.17 14.70
C VAL A 379 -36.25 -28.66 14.83
N MET A 380 -35.19 -27.95 14.50
CA MET A 380 -35.12 -26.50 14.38
C MET A 380 -34.96 -26.17 12.91
N VAL A 381 -35.67 -25.16 12.41
CA VAL A 381 -35.45 -24.59 11.07
C VAL A 381 -35.39 -23.07 11.21
N ARG A 382 -34.43 -22.43 10.53
CA ARG A 382 -34.29 -20.97 10.45
C ARG A 382 -33.80 -20.57 9.06
N SER A 383 -34.06 -19.33 8.64
CA SER A 383 -33.31 -18.74 7.54
C SER A 383 -31.82 -18.61 7.91
N TYR A 384 -30.93 -18.81 6.94
CA TYR A 384 -29.51 -18.52 7.11
C TYR A 384 -29.27 -17.01 7.17
N TYR A 385 -29.77 -16.28 6.17
CA TYR A 385 -29.61 -14.83 6.01
C TYR A 385 -30.61 -13.97 6.81
N SER A 386 -31.42 -14.58 7.68
CA SER A 386 -32.49 -13.90 8.45
C SER A 386 -33.57 -13.25 7.57
N THR A 387 -33.81 -13.81 6.38
CA THR A 387 -34.80 -13.39 5.38
C THR A 387 -36.24 -13.72 5.79
N LEU A 388 -37.21 -13.00 5.20
CA LEU A 388 -38.64 -13.27 5.35
C LEU A 388 -39.13 -14.08 4.15
N ALA A 389 -39.45 -15.36 4.35
CA ALA A 389 -39.80 -16.28 3.25
C ALA A 389 -40.75 -17.39 3.69
N ASP A 390 -41.54 -17.91 2.73
CA ASP A 390 -42.28 -19.17 2.87
C ASP A 390 -41.34 -20.36 2.56
N TYR A 391 -41.44 -21.46 3.30
CA TYR A 391 -40.70 -22.69 3.03
C TYR A 391 -41.53 -23.96 3.33
N VAL A 392 -41.01 -25.11 2.89
CA VAL A 392 -41.65 -26.42 3.03
C VAL A 392 -40.71 -27.43 3.69
N LEU A 393 -41.00 -27.84 4.92
CA LEU A 393 -40.28 -28.93 5.59
C LEU A 393 -40.90 -30.29 5.22
N ASN A 394 -40.13 -31.11 4.52
CA ASN A 394 -40.43 -32.49 4.18
C ASN A 394 -39.81 -33.45 5.21
N LEU A 395 -40.58 -34.47 5.63
CA LEU A 395 -40.11 -35.51 6.54
C LEU A 395 -40.51 -36.89 5.99
N GLN A 396 -39.57 -37.62 5.39
CA GLN A 396 -39.84 -38.81 4.58
C GLN A 396 -39.02 -40.02 5.03
N PHE A 397 -39.65 -41.18 5.21
CA PHE A 397 -38.92 -42.43 5.41
C PHE A 397 -38.43 -42.99 4.08
N ILE A 398 -37.13 -43.27 3.98
CA ILE A 398 -36.46 -43.83 2.79
C ILE A 398 -36.11 -45.31 3.01
N GLU A 399 -36.01 -46.12 1.95
CA GLU A 399 -35.47 -47.48 2.11
C GLU A 399 -33.94 -47.40 2.21
N PRO A 400 -33.30 -48.04 3.20
CA PRO A 400 -31.83 -48.09 3.28
C PRO A 400 -31.26 -48.88 2.11
N ALA A 401 -29.98 -48.65 1.80
CA ALA A 401 -29.28 -49.47 0.82
C ALA A 401 -29.14 -50.92 1.33
N THR A 402 -28.92 -51.86 0.41
CA THR A 402 -28.56 -53.22 0.80
C THR A 402 -27.06 -53.24 1.17
N PRO A 403 -26.69 -53.68 2.39
CA PRO A 403 -25.29 -53.87 2.75
C PRO A 403 -24.60 -54.83 1.77
N ASP A 404 -23.30 -54.64 1.57
CA ASP A 404 -22.53 -55.42 0.60
C ASP A 404 -22.16 -56.86 1.09
N SER A 405 -21.05 -57.40 0.60
CA SER A 405 -20.59 -58.77 0.88
C SER A 405 -19.46 -58.89 1.91
N PHE A 406 -18.90 -57.78 2.40
CA PHE A 406 -17.86 -57.73 3.42
C PHE A 406 -18.45 -57.73 4.85
N GLU A 407 -19.64 -57.13 4.99
CA GLU A 407 -20.35 -56.90 6.25
C GLU A 407 -20.60 -58.17 7.12
N PRO A 408 -20.61 -58.05 8.47
CA PRO A 408 -20.42 -56.82 9.26
C PRO A 408 -18.94 -56.48 9.48
N ASN A 409 -18.55 -55.22 9.25
CA ASN A 409 -17.18 -54.75 9.49
C ASN A 409 -17.05 -53.34 10.10
N ASP A 410 -18.04 -52.92 10.90
CA ASP A 410 -18.17 -51.63 11.61
C ASP A 410 -17.04 -51.27 12.63
N SER A 411 -15.94 -52.05 12.71
CA SER A 411 -14.89 -51.84 13.72
C SER A 411 -13.59 -52.59 13.45
N PHE A 412 -12.47 -52.11 14.01
CA PHE A 412 -11.16 -52.76 13.96
C PHE A 412 -11.18 -54.26 14.36
N GLN A 413 -12.08 -54.66 15.27
CA GLN A 413 -12.25 -56.04 15.71
C GLN A 413 -13.13 -56.90 14.77
N ALA A 414 -14.05 -56.28 14.03
CA ALA A 414 -14.86 -56.94 13.00
C ALA A 414 -14.12 -57.01 11.63
N ALA A 415 -13.20 -56.07 11.39
CA ALA A 415 -12.49 -55.78 10.15
C ALA A 415 -12.36 -56.94 9.13
N HIS A 416 -12.98 -56.79 7.96
CA HIS A 416 -13.08 -57.84 6.96
C HIS A 416 -11.71 -58.24 6.39
N ARG A 417 -11.40 -59.54 6.35
CA ARG A 417 -10.06 -60.01 5.96
C ARG A 417 -9.89 -60.19 4.45
N LEU A 418 -9.56 -59.10 3.75
CA LEU A 418 -9.25 -59.08 2.30
C LEU A 418 -8.14 -60.07 1.88
N GLY A 419 -7.23 -60.42 2.80
CA GLY A 419 -6.22 -61.46 2.57
C GLY A 419 -4.87 -60.91 2.10
N ILE A 420 -4.22 -61.58 1.16
CA ILE A 420 -2.94 -61.13 0.59
C ILE A 420 -3.23 -60.19 -0.58
N ILE A 421 -2.79 -58.94 -0.46
CA ILE A 421 -2.99 -57.92 -1.50
C ILE A 421 -1.86 -57.96 -2.53
N MET A 422 -2.23 -57.70 -3.78
CA MET A 422 -1.30 -57.44 -4.89
C MET A 422 -1.65 -56.09 -5.54
N ALA A 423 -0.69 -55.49 -6.23
CA ALA A 423 -0.93 -54.30 -7.03
C ALA A 423 -1.99 -54.56 -8.12
N GLY A 424 -2.90 -53.60 -8.31
CA GLY A 424 -4.09 -53.75 -9.16
C GLY A 424 -5.23 -54.52 -8.49
N SER A 425 -5.31 -54.52 -7.14
CA SER A 425 -6.48 -55.04 -6.42
C SER A 425 -7.51 -53.93 -6.23
N THR A 426 -8.77 -54.23 -6.53
CA THR A 426 -9.92 -53.33 -6.32
C THR A 426 -11.01 -54.11 -5.60
N PHE A 427 -11.65 -53.46 -4.62
CA PHE A 427 -12.81 -53.96 -3.90
C PHE A 427 -13.92 -52.91 -4.01
N SER A 428 -15.15 -53.32 -4.30
CA SER A 428 -16.31 -52.43 -4.39
C SER A 428 -17.23 -52.70 -3.21
N ALA A 429 -17.55 -51.64 -2.47
CA ALA A 429 -18.24 -51.68 -1.18
C ALA A 429 -19.25 -50.54 -1.08
N ASN A 430 -20.09 -50.52 -0.04
CA ASN A 430 -20.98 -49.38 0.22
C ASN A 430 -21.22 -49.07 1.69
N PHE A 431 -21.24 -47.77 1.99
CA PHE A 431 -21.79 -47.23 3.23
C PHE A 431 -23.31 -47.35 3.12
N HIS A 432 -23.90 -48.34 3.78
CA HIS A 432 -25.27 -48.77 3.50
C HIS A 432 -26.34 -47.99 4.27
N ILE A 433 -25.89 -47.22 5.27
CA ILE A 433 -26.62 -46.25 6.08
C ILE A 433 -25.72 -45.04 6.36
N GLY A 434 -26.28 -43.92 6.82
CA GLY A 434 -25.48 -42.79 7.27
C GLY A 434 -24.67 -43.14 8.52
N GLY A 435 -23.42 -42.68 8.59
CA GLY A 435 -22.48 -42.93 9.69
C GLY A 435 -21.83 -44.33 9.69
N ASP A 436 -21.85 -45.04 8.55
CA ASP A 436 -21.20 -46.34 8.37
C ASP A 436 -19.65 -46.22 8.36
N SER A 437 -18.95 -47.32 8.68
CA SER A 437 -17.50 -47.32 8.98
C SER A 437 -16.86 -48.66 8.60
N ASP A 438 -16.22 -48.70 7.44
CA ASP A 438 -15.66 -49.91 6.85
C ASP A 438 -14.24 -50.21 7.34
N TRP A 439 -14.04 -51.31 8.08
CA TRP A 439 -12.70 -51.76 8.47
C TRP A 439 -12.26 -52.98 7.66
N TYR A 440 -11.02 -52.96 7.16
CA TYR A 440 -10.44 -54.03 6.34
C TYR A 440 -9.08 -54.51 6.88
N ARG A 441 -8.79 -55.81 6.83
CA ARG A 441 -7.53 -56.40 7.30
C ARG A 441 -6.80 -57.16 6.19
N PHE A 442 -5.57 -56.76 5.89
CA PHE A 442 -4.80 -57.30 4.78
C PHE A 442 -3.36 -57.68 5.15
N THR A 443 -2.70 -58.43 4.27
CA THR A 443 -1.36 -58.99 4.47
C THR A 443 -0.44 -58.61 3.30
N VAL A 444 0.69 -57.98 3.60
CA VAL A 444 1.78 -57.71 2.66
C VAL A 444 2.75 -58.89 2.67
N PRO A 445 2.99 -59.61 1.56
CA PRO A 445 3.58 -60.95 1.61
C PRO A 445 5.10 -60.99 1.76
N GLN A 446 5.85 -60.13 1.07
CA GLN A 446 7.31 -60.06 1.16
C GLN A 446 7.87 -58.74 0.60
N GLY A 447 8.93 -58.22 1.22
CA GLY A 447 9.70 -57.08 0.74
C GLY A 447 9.26 -55.75 1.36
N ASN A 448 9.80 -54.66 0.82
CA ASN A 448 9.26 -53.31 1.00
C ASN A 448 8.50 -52.98 -0.29
N LEU A 449 7.19 -52.71 -0.19
CA LEU A 449 6.33 -52.39 -1.32
C LEU A 449 5.66 -51.04 -1.06
N THR A 450 5.80 -50.11 -2.01
CA THR A 450 5.11 -48.82 -1.98
C THR A 450 3.74 -48.97 -2.64
N PHE A 451 2.70 -48.91 -1.82
CA PHE A 451 1.32 -48.93 -2.27
C PHE A 451 0.78 -47.51 -2.34
N GLY A 452 0.15 -47.15 -3.46
CA GLY A 452 -0.91 -46.16 -3.45
C GLY A 452 -2.19 -46.88 -3.06
N ILE A 453 -2.86 -46.43 -2.01
CA ILE A 453 -4.16 -46.96 -1.58
C ILE A 453 -5.14 -45.81 -1.62
N TYR A 454 -6.24 -45.96 -2.36
CA TYR A 454 -7.16 -44.85 -2.62
C TYR A 454 -8.62 -45.31 -2.76
N THR A 455 -9.54 -44.41 -2.41
CA THR A 455 -10.97 -44.55 -2.69
C THR A 455 -11.32 -44.03 -4.08
N VAL A 456 -12.44 -44.50 -4.63
CA VAL A 456 -13.14 -43.87 -5.76
C VAL A 456 -14.63 -43.93 -5.49
N SER A 457 -15.23 -42.76 -5.30
CA SER A 457 -16.66 -42.51 -5.04
C SER A 457 -17.04 -41.10 -5.53
N THR A 458 -18.33 -40.77 -5.43
CA THR A 458 -18.85 -39.39 -5.54
C THR A 458 -19.03 -38.71 -4.18
N MET A 459 -18.70 -39.39 -3.08
CA MET A 459 -18.73 -38.86 -1.71
C MET A 459 -17.34 -38.37 -1.28
N ASP A 460 -17.30 -37.51 -0.27
CA ASP A 460 -16.08 -37.22 0.48
C ASP A 460 -15.69 -38.44 1.34
N THR A 461 -14.49 -39.00 1.16
CA THR A 461 -14.10 -40.29 1.76
C THR A 461 -12.72 -40.28 2.41
N VAL A 462 -12.68 -40.57 3.72
CA VAL A 462 -11.46 -40.60 4.54
C VAL A 462 -10.90 -42.02 4.64
N LEU A 463 -9.59 -42.16 4.47
CA LEU A 463 -8.87 -43.43 4.45
C LEU A 463 -7.71 -43.43 5.46
N GLU A 464 -7.80 -44.26 6.50
CA GLU A 464 -6.77 -44.40 7.53
C GLU A 464 -6.11 -45.79 7.51
N LEU A 465 -4.79 -45.84 7.72
CA LEU A 465 -3.99 -47.06 7.72
C LEU A 465 -3.32 -47.29 9.08
N PHE A 466 -3.53 -48.49 9.63
CA PHE A 466 -3.03 -48.92 10.93
C PHE A 466 -2.16 -50.17 10.83
N ASP A 467 -1.25 -50.30 11.79
CA ASP A 467 -0.53 -51.53 12.05
C ASP A 467 -1.44 -52.62 12.68
N SER A 468 -0.91 -53.84 12.81
CA SER A 468 -1.62 -54.96 13.43
C SER A 468 -2.12 -54.73 14.87
N ASN A 469 -1.62 -53.70 15.57
CA ASN A 469 -1.87 -53.39 16.98
C ASN A 469 -2.77 -52.15 17.19
N ASN A 470 -3.35 -51.58 16.12
CA ASN A 470 -4.12 -50.32 16.14
C ASN A 470 -3.24 -49.07 16.40
N GLY A 471 -1.96 -49.10 16.02
CA GLY A 471 -1.16 -47.89 15.86
C GLY A 471 -1.34 -47.34 14.44
N GLN A 472 -1.81 -46.10 14.31
CA GLN A 472 -1.95 -45.44 13.01
C GLN A 472 -0.58 -45.19 12.38
N LEU A 473 -0.51 -45.34 11.06
CA LEU A 473 0.70 -45.20 10.25
C LEU A 473 0.58 -44.05 9.24
N SER A 474 -0.62 -43.86 8.70
CA SER A 474 -0.97 -42.83 7.71
C SER A 474 -2.49 -42.62 7.75
N GLY A 475 -2.96 -41.48 7.25
CA GLY A 475 -4.37 -41.13 7.05
C GLY A 475 -4.46 -39.94 6.11
N ASP A 476 -5.55 -39.85 5.37
CA ASP A 476 -5.81 -38.84 4.33
C ASP A 476 -7.33 -38.73 4.06
N ASP A 477 -7.80 -37.56 3.61
CA ASP A 477 -9.19 -37.25 3.24
C ASP A 477 -9.33 -36.93 1.74
N ASP A 478 -8.42 -36.13 1.16
CA ASP A 478 -8.64 -35.45 -0.13
C ASP A 478 -7.50 -35.55 -1.17
N SER A 479 -6.40 -36.27 -0.92
CA SER A 479 -5.23 -36.34 -1.85
C SER A 479 -5.44 -37.18 -3.13
N GLY A 480 -6.67 -37.60 -3.45
CA GLY A 480 -7.00 -38.47 -4.58
C GLY A 480 -7.59 -37.72 -5.78
N SER A 481 -8.78 -38.13 -6.21
CA SER A 481 -9.51 -37.51 -7.32
C SER A 481 -10.90 -37.13 -6.87
N ASP A 482 -11.31 -35.88 -7.08
CA ASP A 482 -12.42 -35.27 -6.35
C ASP A 482 -12.15 -35.41 -4.82
N TYR A 483 -13.16 -35.46 -3.95
CA TYR A 483 -12.98 -35.60 -2.50
C TYR A 483 -12.69 -37.06 -2.05
N ASN A 484 -11.76 -37.75 -2.73
CA ASN A 484 -11.40 -39.12 -2.37
C ASN A 484 -10.00 -39.17 -1.76
N ALA A 485 -9.84 -39.86 -0.63
CA ALA A 485 -8.52 -40.06 -0.03
C ALA A 485 -7.59 -40.97 -0.85
N ARG A 486 -6.29 -40.68 -0.78
CA ARG A 486 -5.19 -41.43 -1.40
C ARG A 486 -3.90 -41.37 -0.58
N ILE A 487 -3.65 -42.41 0.21
CA ILE A 487 -2.39 -42.60 0.94
C ILE A 487 -1.32 -43.27 0.06
N LEU A 488 -0.07 -42.76 0.13
CA LEU A 488 1.10 -43.37 -0.50
C LEU A 488 2.05 -43.92 0.57
N GLN A 489 2.02 -45.24 0.82
CA GLN A 489 2.75 -45.85 1.92
C GLN A 489 3.69 -46.97 1.48
N THR A 490 4.95 -46.87 1.88
CA THR A 490 5.89 -48.01 1.82
C THR A 490 5.66 -48.94 3.01
N LEU A 491 5.20 -50.16 2.72
CA LEU A 491 4.91 -51.20 3.71
C LEU A 491 5.94 -52.32 3.65
N THR A 492 6.21 -52.92 4.82
CA THR A 492 7.06 -54.11 4.95
C THR A 492 6.20 -55.37 5.00
N ALA A 493 6.81 -56.56 5.02
CA ALA A 493 6.04 -57.80 5.13
C ALA A 493 5.34 -57.93 6.51
N GLY A 494 4.01 -57.89 6.53
CA GLY A 494 3.21 -57.85 7.76
C GLY A 494 1.70 -57.89 7.53
N ASP A 495 0.92 -57.91 8.63
CA ASP A 495 -0.53 -57.71 8.63
C ASP A 495 -0.83 -56.24 8.98
N TYR A 496 -1.78 -55.63 8.24
CA TYR A 496 -2.18 -54.23 8.34
C TYR A 496 -3.70 -54.10 8.34
N VAL A 497 -4.22 -52.94 8.75
CA VAL A 497 -5.66 -52.64 8.81
C VAL A 497 -5.93 -51.29 8.16
N LEU A 498 -6.97 -51.21 7.33
CA LEU A 498 -7.54 -49.95 6.84
C LEU A 498 -8.86 -49.67 7.55
N HIS A 499 -9.18 -48.39 7.64
CA HIS A 499 -10.49 -47.84 7.97
C HIS A 499 -10.88 -46.92 6.82
N VAL A 500 -12.10 -47.07 6.32
CA VAL A 500 -12.71 -46.20 5.31
C VAL A 500 -14.03 -45.70 5.87
N ARG A 501 -14.31 -44.42 5.70
CA ARG A 501 -15.58 -43.78 6.07
C ARG A 501 -15.82 -42.61 5.12
N THR A 502 -17.01 -42.03 5.15
CA THR A 502 -17.22 -40.68 4.62
C THR A 502 -16.76 -39.60 5.61
N TYR A 503 -16.51 -38.38 5.12
CA TYR A 503 -16.14 -37.24 5.98
C TYR A 503 -17.33 -36.76 6.80
N ASP A 504 -18.45 -36.52 6.11
CA ASP A 504 -19.76 -36.05 6.58
C ASP A 504 -20.62 -37.17 7.22
N GLY A 505 -20.37 -38.43 6.85
CA GLY A 505 -21.20 -39.58 7.24
C GLY A 505 -22.24 -39.97 6.18
N THR A 506 -22.19 -39.43 4.96
CA THR A 506 -23.09 -39.79 3.85
C THR A 506 -22.99 -41.27 3.46
N ALA A 507 -24.12 -41.83 3.01
CA ALA A 507 -24.27 -43.21 2.54
C ALA A 507 -24.12 -43.32 1.01
N GLY A 508 -23.47 -44.38 0.52
CA GLY A 508 -23.30 -44.59 -0.92
C GLY A 508 -22.25 -45.65 -1.30
N ASP A 509 -22.11 -45.89 -2.61
CA ASP A 509 -21.15 -46.85 -3.16
C ASP A 509 -19.74 -46.24 -3.30
N TYR A 510 -18.70 -47.04 -3.07
CA TYR A 510 -17.31 -46.68 -3.38
C TYR A 510 -16.48 -47.89 -3.83
N SER A 511 -15.21 -47.64 -4.19
CA SER A 511 -14.23 -48.71 -4.35
C SER A 511 -12.89 -48.40 -3.69
N LEU A 512 -12.35 -49.38 -2.98
CA LEU A 512 -11.01 -49.36 -2.38
C LEU A 512 -10.00 -49.99 -3.34
N ASN A 513 -8.99 -49.22 -3.74
CA ASN A 513 -8.03 -49.57 -4.78
C ASN A 513 -6.60 -49.61 -4.22
N PHE A 514 -5.80 -50.57 -4.69
CA PHE A 514 -4.40 -50.75 -4.33
C PHE A 514 -3.52 -50.80 -5.58
N GLU A 515 -2.69 -49.79 -5.81
CA GLU A 515 -1.70 -49.74 -6.89
C GLU A 515 -0.26 -49.91 -6.34
N SER A 516 0.66 -50.46 -7.15
CA SER A 516 2.09 -50.39 -6.85
C SER A 516 2.65 -49.17 -7.55
N VAL A 517 3.09 -48.19 -6.78
CA VAL A 517 3.78 -47.02 -7.31
C VAL A 517 5.28 -47.30 -7.27
N THR A 518 6.02 -46.84 -8.29
CA THR A 518 7.48 -46.76 -8.14
C THR A 518 7.76 -45.61 -7.19
N ALA A 519 8.45 -45.87 -6.07
CA ALA A 519 8.79 -44.80 -5.13
C ALA A 519 9.49 -43.63 -5.87
N PRO A 520 9.11 -42.37 -5.58
CA PRO A 520 9.74 -41.19 -6.18
C PRO A 520 11.26 -41.26 -6.13
N GLN A 521 11.92 -40.76 -7.18
CA GLN A 521 13.37 -40.68 -7.22
C GLN A 521 13.82 -39.43 -6.47
N VAL A 522 13.94 -39.58 -5.14
CA VAL A 522 14.65 -38.62 -4.27
C VAL A 522 15.98 -38.22 -4.92
N ASP A 523 16.34 -36.95 -4.78
CA ASP A 523 17.50 -36.38 -5.46
C ASP A 523 18.84 -36.70 -4.75
N ALA A 524 19.86 -35.87 -4.97
CA ALA A 524 21.21 -36.05 -4.42
C ALA A 524 21.45 -35.31 -3.09
N TYR A 525 20.48 -34.55 -2.58
CA TYR A 525 20.55 -33.69 -1.39
C TYR A 525 19.80 -34.27 -0.18
N GLU A 526 18.82 -35.13 -0.44
CA GLU A 526 18.03 -35.85 0.57
C GLU A 526 18.89 -36.81 1.44
N PRO A 527 18.58 -36.96 2.74
CA PRO A 527 17.44 -36.36 3.43
C PRO A 527 17.76 -34.94 3.96
N ASN A 528 17.01 -33.94 3.50
CA ASN A 528 17.14 -32.52 3.86
C ASN A 528 15.81 -31.85 4.25
N ASN A 529 14.76 -32.64 4.45
CA ASN A 529 13.45 -32.35 5.05
C ASN A 529 13.41 -31.54 6.41
N SER A 530 14.52 -31.02 6.93
CA SER A 530 14.53 -30.19 8.16
C SER A 530 15.78 -29.30 8.31
N ARG A 531 15.70 -28.23 9.14
CA ARG A 531 16.82 -27.30 9.44
C ARG A 531 18.08 -28.00 9.98
N GLU A 532 17.90 -29.08 10.74
CA GLU A 532 18.95 -29.94 11.29
C GLU A 532 19.64 -30.78 10.20
N GLN A 533 18.90 -31.12 9.14
CA GLN A 533 19.35 -31.93 8.00
C GLN A 533 19.81 -31.09 6.80
N ALA A 534 19.57 -29.77 6.83
CA ALA A 534 19.75 -28.82 5.73
C ALA A 534 21.03 -29.05 4.87
N SER A 535 20.83 -29.37 3.59
CA SER A 535 21.89 -29.83 2.70
C SER A 535 22.84 -28.68 2.32
N ARG A 536 24.16 -28.90 2.39
CA ARG A 536 25.15 -27.84 2.24
C ARG A 536 25.44 -27.51 0.77
N LEU A 537 25.11 -26.29 0.37
CA LEU A 537 25.36 -25.75 -0.97
C LEU A 537 26.51 -24.74 -0.97
N SER A 538 27.00 -24.40 -2.16
CA SER A 538 28.06 -23.41 -2.35
C SER A 538 27.87 -22.68 -3.68
N GLY A 539 27.37 -21.44 -3.57
CA GLY A 539 27.27 -20.52 -4.71
C GLY A 539 28.63 -20.08 -5.24
N SER A 540 28.61 -19.33 -6.33
CA SER A 540 29.80 -18.78 -6.98
C SER A 540 29.54 -17.39 -7.55
N GLU A 541 30.60 -16.63 -7.85
CA GLU A 541 30.48 -15.41 -8.64
C GLU A 541 29.96 -15.78 -10.05
N GLY A 542 28.74 -15.36 -10.38
CA GLY A 542 28.02 -15.74 -11.60
C GLY A 542 26.93 -16.82 -11.41
N GLY A 543 26.95 -17.56 -10.31
CA GLY A 543 25.91 -18.51 -9.92
C GLY A 543 26.24 -19.98 -10.14
N SER A 544 25.90 -20.80 -9.13
CA SER A 544 25.89 -22.25 -9.17
C SER A 544 24.44 -22.75 -9.21
N THR A 545 24.13 -23.79 -9.98
CA THR A 545 22.79 -24.41 -10.05
C THR A 545 22.78 -25.83 -9.49
N PHE A 546 21.65 -26.22 -8.89
CA PHE A 546 21.41 -27.47 -8.19
C PHE A 546 20.00 -27.97 -8.53
N SER A 547 19.86 -29.08 -9.24
CA SER A 547 18.54 -29.62 -9.62
C SER A 547 18.05 -30.61 -8.56
N ALA A 548 16.82 -30.38 -8.07
CA ALA A 548 16.23 -31.01 -6.90
C ALA A 548 14.76 -31.42 -7.16
N ASN A 549 14.14 -32.15 -6.24
CA ASN A 549 12.69 -32.40 -6.30
C ASN A 549 12.00 -32.51 -4.93
N PHE A 550 10.77 -32.00 -4.88
CA PHE A 550 9.82 -32.31 -3.81
C PHE A 550 9.38 -33.76 -4.01
N SER A 551 9.90 -34.65 -3.17
CA SER A 551 9.84 -36.10 -3.33
C SER A 551 8.56 -36.72 -2.77
N ALA A 552 7.86 -35.99 -1.90
CA ALA A 552 6.56 -36.32 -1.33
C ALA A 552 5.62 -35.10 -1.34
N THR A 553 4.36 -35.27 -0.95
CA THR A 553 3.49 -34.14 -0.64
C THR A 553 3.92 -33.50 0.69
N ASN A 554 3.81 -32.17 0.78
CA ASN A 554 4.31 -31.36 1.91
C ASN A 554 5.83 -31.48 2.15
N ASP A 555 6.62 -31.84 1.14
CA ASP A 555 8.09 -31.86 1.22
C ASP A 555 8.65 -30.43 1.34
N ILE A 556 9.69 -30.25 2.16
CA ILE A 556 10.34 -28.95 2.41
C ILE A 556 11.84 -29.13 2.39
N ASP A 557 12.45 -28.73 1.28
CA ASP A 557 13.88 -28.72 1.08
C ASP A 557 14.56 -27.66 1.94
N TRP A 558 15.34 -28.07 2.93
CA TRP A 558 16.25 -27.15 3.62
C TRP A 558 17.65 -27.22 3.01
N TYR A 559 18.22 -26.05 2.72
CA TYR A 559 19.60 -25.88 2.30
C TYR A 559 20.36 -24.95 3.23
N ARG A 560 21.69 -25.11 3.23
CA ARG A 560 22.61 -24.27 4.00
C ARG A 560 23.65 -23.66 3.07
N VAL A 561 23.61 -22.33 2.94
CA VAL A 561 24.46 -21.54 2.03
C VAL A 561 25.48 -20.76 2.85
N THR A 562 26.78 -20.95 2.57
CA THR A 562 27.85 -20.15 3.20
C THR A 562 28.18 -18.93 2.33
N VAL A 563 27.90 -17.72 2.83
CA VAL A 563 28.31 -16.44 2.20
C VAL A 563 29.82 -16.22 2.43
N PRO A 564 30.64 -16.09 1.38
CA PRO A 564 32.09 -15.93 1.50
C PRO A 564 32.48 -14.50 1.87
N GLN A 565 33.65 -14.33 2.53
CA GLN A 565 34.21 -12.99 2.77
C GLN A 565 34.50 -12.28 1.44
N GLY A 566 33.83 -11.14 1.23
CA GLY A 566 33.89 -10.36 -0.01
C GLY A 566 32.63 -10.47 -0.89
N GLY A 567 31.83 -11.54 -0.73
CA GLY A 567 30.47 -11.57 -1.24
C GLY A 567 29.56 -10.77 -0.31
N ARG A 568 29.08 -9.60 -0.76
CA ARG A 568 28.08 -8.81 -0.02
C ARG A 568 26.66 -9.24 -0.41
N ASN A 569 26.39 -9.50 -1.69
CA ASN A 569 25.02 -9.77 -2.16
C ASN A 569 24.85 -11.26 -2.47
N LEU A 570 23.93 -11.91 -1.76
CA LEU A 570 23.40 -13.23 -2.08
C LEU A 570 22.17 -13.05 -2.96
N ALA A 571 22.13 -13.77 -4.09
CA ALA A 571 20.92 -13.97 -4.88
C ALA A 571 20.61 -15.47 -4.93
N VAL A 572 19.44 -15.86 -4.43
CA VAL A 572 18.88 -17.20 -4.52
C VAL A 572 17.63 -17.13 -5.38
N SER A 573 17.50 -18.01 -6.37
CA SER A 573 16.28 -18.14 -7.16
C SER A 573 16.01 -19.59 -7.52
N THR A 574 14.76 -19.98 -7.69
CA THR A 574 14.41 -21.26 -8.35
C THR A 574 14.18 -21.06 -9.85
N GLU A 575 14.26 -22.15 -10.60
CA GLU A 575 13.99 -22.24 -12.03
C GLU A 575 13.25 -23.57 -12.29
N GLY A 576 12.05 -23.53 -12.89
CA GLY A 576 11.27 -24.74 -13.20
C GLY A 576 9.81 -24.46 -13.54
N ASP A 577 9.03 -25.54 -13.74
CA ASP A 577 7.57 -25.49 -13.92
C ASP A 577 6.80 -25.57 -12.57
N ALA A 578 7.52 -25.65 -11.44
CA ALA A 578 6.97 -25.67 -10.08
C ALA A 578 6.58 -24.26 -9.60
N ASP A 579 5.66 -24.19 -8.64
CA ASP A 579 5.23 -22.98 -7.96
C ASP A 579 5.90 -22.95 -6.58
N THR A 580 7.00 -22.20 -6.43
CA THR A 580 7.91 -22.36 -5.28
C THR A 580 7.80 -21.23 -4.27
N VAL A 581 7.77 -21.58 -2.98
CA VAL A 581 7.85 -20.60 -1.88
C VAL A 581 9.16 -20.76 -1.13
N MET A 582 9.89 -19.66 -0.96
CA MET A 582 11.23 -19.62 -0.37
C MET A 582 11.26 -18.81 0.94
N GLU A 583 11.95 -19.35 1.95
CA GLU A 583 12.33 -18.63 3.18
C GLU A 583 13.86 -18.52 3.26
N LEU A 584 14.40 -17.33 3.50
CA LEU A 584 15.79 -17.15 3.92
C LEU A 584 15.85 -16.82 5.41
N SER A 585 16.63 -17.59 6.18
CA SER A 585 16.86 -17.43 7.61
C SER A 585 18.35 -17.32 7.96
N ASP A 586 18.66 -16.71 9.11
CA ASP A 586 20.01 -16.69 9.69
C ASP A 586 20.45 -18.08 10.22
N SER A 587 21.69 -18.18 10.72
CA SER A 587 22.24 -19.45 11.23
C SER A 587 21.53 -20.00 12.48
N GLN A 588 20.74 -19.17 13.14
CA GLN A 588 19.95 -19.46 14.34
C GLN A 588 18.48 -19.76 14.01
N GLY A 589 18.05 -19.49 12.77
CA GLY A 589 16.70 -19.73 12.28
C GLY A 589 15.73 -18.53 12.38
N ASN A 590 16.25 -17.31 12.52
CA ASN A 590 15.43 -16.09 12.41
C ASN A 590 15.25 -15.73 10.93
N VAL A 591 14.00 -15.52 10.49
CA VAL A 591 13.68 -15.16 9.10
C VAL A 591 14.22 -13.78 8.76
N LEU A 592 14.81 -13.66 7.57
CA LEU A 592 15.39 -12.45 6.99
C LEU A 592 14.59 -11.96 5.78
N ALA A 593 14.07 -12.89 4.97
CA ALA A 593 13.15 -12.64 3.88
C ALA A 593 12.33 -13.91 3.54
N ASN A 594 11.21 -13.71 2.87
CA ASN A 594 10.43 -14.74 2.21
C ASN A 594 9.99 -14.22 0.83
N ASP A 595 9.68 -15.12 -0.09
CA ASP A 595 9.23 -14.81 -1.46
C ASP A 595 8.51 -16.02 -2.07
N ASP A 596 7.61 -15.79 -3.04
CA ASP A 596 7.00 -16.83 -3.87
C ASP A 596 7.12 -16.54 -5.38
N ASP A 597 6.73 -15.35 -5.87
CA ASP A 597 6.63 -15.07 -7.32
C ASP A 597 7.65 -14.09 -7.94
N SER A 598 8.67 -13.60 -7.22
CA SER A 598 9.59 -12.57 -7.74
C SER A 598 10.61 -13.03 -8.82
N GLY A 599 10.58 -14.30 -9.23
CA GLY A 599 11.46 -14.89 -10.25
C GLY A 599 10.80 -15.04 -11.64
N ASP A 600 11.28 -16.01 -12.43
CA ASP A 600 10.70 -16.31 -13.75
C ASP A 600 9.51 -17.29 -13.59
N GLY A 601 8.29 -16.79 -13.77
CA GLY A 601 7.05 -17.60 -13.71
C GLY A 601 6.43 -17.59 -12.31
N TYR A 602 6.28 -18.77 -11.70
CA TYR A 602 5.89 -18.94 -10.29
C TYR A 602 7.09 -19.40 -9.45
N ASN A 603 8.29 -18.93 -9.80
CA ASN A 603 9.53 -19.27 -9.10
C ASN A 603 9.93 -18.11 -8.19
N SER A 604 10.34 -18.40 -6.96
CA SER A 604 10.78 -17.36 -6.02
C SER A 604 12.22 -16.90 -6.24
N MET A 605 12.50 -15.63 -5.93
CA MET A 605 13.81 -14.99 -5.98
C MET A 605 14.06 -14.06 -4.78
N ILE A 606 14.96 -14.47 -3.88
CA ILE A 606 15.45 -13.63 -2.78
C ILE A 606 16.82 -13.03 -3.14
N GLN A 607 16.92 -11.70 -3.14
CA GLN A 607 18.18 -10.95 -3.24
C GLN A 607 18.42 -10.12 -1.98
N LEU A 608 19.52 -10.39 -1.26
CA LEU A 608 19.84 -9.71 0.00
C LEU A 608 21.33 -9.42 0.17
N THR A 609 21.63 -8.28 0.77
CA THR A 609 22.98 -7.93 1.26
C THR A 609 23.21 -8.59 2.62
N LEU A 610 24.18 -9.49 2.70
CA LEU A 610 24.46 -10.33 3.87
C LEU A 610 25.92 -10.19 4.33
N THR A 611 26.16 -10.53 5.60
CA THR A 611 27.53 -10.66 6.13
C THR A 611 28.06 -12.07 5.87
N ALA A 612 29.38 -12.26 5.94
CA ALA A 612 29.97 -13.58 5.68
C ALA A 612 29.63 -14.57 6.81
N GLY A 613 28.84 -15.61 6.50
CA GLY A 613 28.32 -16.59 7.46
C GLY A 613 27.54 -17.74 6.81
N ASP A 614 27.07 -18.70 7.60
CA ASP A 614 26.15 -19.76 7.17
C ASP A 614 24.70 -19.28 7.30
N TYR A 615 23.92 -19.33 6.22
CA TYR A 615 22.49 -19.02 6.17
C TYR A 615 21.68 -20.27 5.83
N LEU A 616 20.39 -20.25 6.16
CA LEU A 616 19.43 -21.30 5.85
C LEU A 616 18.47 -20.82 4.77
N VAL A 617 18.21 -21.68 3.77
CA VAL A 617 17.13 -21.49 2.80
C VAL A 617 16.16 -22.65 2.99
N ALA A 618 14.86 -22.36 3.08
CA ALA A 618 13.78 -23.36 2.95
C ALA A 618 13.10 -23.16 1.61
N ILE A 619 12.72 -24.25 0.93
CA ILE A 619 11.93 -24.21 -0.30
C ILE A 619 10.83 -25.28 -0.20
N ARG A 620 9.60 -24.93 -0.60
CA ARG A 620 8.47 -25.85 -0.74
C ARG A 620 7.72 -25.56 -2.04
N ASN A 621 6.92 -26.51 -2.51
CA ASN A 621 5.88 -26.23 -3.52
C ASN A 621 4.71 -25.47 -2.85
N TYR A 622 4.10 -24.52 -3.54
CA TYR A 622 3.01 -23.69 -3.02
C TYR A 622 1.76 -24.52 -2.71
N ASP A 623 1.39 -25.40 -3.64
CA ASP A 623 0.30 -26.38 -3.57
C ASP A 623 0.66 -27.64 -2.73
N ASN A 624 1.88 -27.70 -2.20
CA ASN A 624 2.46 -28.84 -1.49
C ASN A 624 2.54 -30.16 -2.30
N SER A 625 2.45 -30.12 -3.63
CA SER A 625 2.57 -31.31 -4.50
C SER A 625 4.03 -31.67 -4.85
N THR A 626 4.24 -32.83 -5.47
CA THR A 626 5.57 -33.28 -5.92
C THR A 626 5.97 -32.64 -7.26
N ALA A 627 7.09 -31.93 -7.32
CA ALA A 627 7.62 -31.34 -8.56
C ALA A 627 9.16 -31.31 -8.60
N GLU A 628 9.75 -31.23 -9.80
CA GLU A 628 11.19 -30.97 -9.99
C GLU A 628 11.45 -29.47 -10.14
N TYR A 629 12.55 -28.97 -9.59
CA TYR A 629 13.00 -27.58 -9.75
C TYR A 629 14.53 -27.49 -9.77
N THR A 630 15.08 -26.34 -10.15
CA THR A 630 16.51 -26.05 -10.08
C THR A 630 16.76 -24.81 -9.23
N LEU A 631 17.44 -25.01 -8.10
CA LEU A 631 17.89 -23.93 -7.24
C LEU A 631 19.18 -23.31 -7.79
N ARG A 632 19.18 -22.00 -7.98
CA ARG A 632 20.34 -21.20 -8.37
C ARG A 632 20.81 -20.33 -7.21
N VAL A 633 22.06 -20.50 -6.80
CA VAL A 633 22.72 -19.74 -5.72
C VAL A 633 23.88 -18.94 -6.30
N ALA A 634 23.75 -17.62 -6.33
CA ALA A 634 24.74 -16.71 -6.87
C ALA A 634 25.22 -15.69 -5.83
N PHE A 635 26.50 -15.35 -5.92
CA PHE A 635 27.07 -14.20 -5.24
C PHE A 635 27.41 -13.13 -6.28
N THR A 636 27.18 -11.86 -5.93
CA THR A 636 27.77 -10.73 -6.66
C THR A 636 28.66 -9.91 -5.74
N THR A 637 29.83 -9.56 -6.27
CA THR A 637 30.72 -8.55 -5.72
C THR A 637 30.15 -7.17 -6.05
N GLY A 638 29.30 -6.66 -5.16
CA GLY A 638 28.96 -5.23 -5.13
C GLY A 638 30.21 -4.37 -4.86
N GLN A 639 30.08 -3.04 -4.93
CA GLN A 639 31.16 -2.20 -4.42
C GLN A 639 31.39 -2.50 -2.94
N LEU A 640 32.65 -2.55 -2.54
CA LEU A 640 32.99 -2.61 -1.12
C LEU A 640 32.67 -1.24 -0.53
N GLY A 641 31.56 -1.14 0.21
CA GLY A 641 31.33 -0.03 1.13
C GLY A 641 32.53 0.12 2.07
N ASP A 642 32.78 1.36 2.47
CA ASP A 642 34.10 1.80 2.93
C ASP A 642 34.46 1.38 4.38
N GLY A 643 35.35 2.15 5.03
CA GLY A 643 35.82 1.89 6.39
C GLY A 643 34.87 2.27 7.53
N TYR A 644 33.74 2.92 7.24
CA TYR A 644 32.75 3.38 8.22
C TYR A 644 31.56 2.42 8.42
N GLU A 645 31.38 1.51 7.47
CA GLU A 645 30.22 0.63 7.31
C GLU A 645 30.07 -0.46 8.39
N PRO A 646 28.82 -0.85 8.76
CA PRO A 646 27.53 -0.42 8.19
C PRO A 646 27.02 0.88 8.81
N ASN A 647 26.75 1.91 8.01
CA ASN A 647 26.30 3.21 8.52
C ASN A 647 25.02 3.79 7.86
N ASP A 648 24.19 2.94 7.25
CA ASP A 648 22.87 3.28 6.67
C ASP A 648 21.84 3.88 7.67
N MET A 649 22.08 3.77 8.99
CA MET A 649 21.10 4.08 10.03
C MET A 649 21.64 4.98 11.16
N ARG A 650 20.76 5.81 11.74
CA ARG A 650 21.06 6.73 12.87
C ARG A 650 21.65 6.00 14.09
N GLU A 651 21.26 4.73 14.26
CA GLU A 651 21.69 3.80 15.30
C GLU A 651 23.13 3.33 15.09
N SER A 652 23.55 3.06 13.85
CA SER A 652 24.91 2.58 13.52
C SER A 652 25.89 3.70 13.16
N ALA A 653 25.41 4.93 13.01
CA ALA A 653 26.14 6.14 12.60
C ALA A 653 27.62 6.21 13.04
N ALA A 654 28.52 6.25 12.06
CA ALA A 654 29.95 6.14 12.23
C ALA A 654 30.57 7.37 12.93
N SER A 655 31.55 7.15 13.82
CA SER A 655 32.07 8.21 14.69
C SER A 655 33.30 8.92 14.09
N LEU A 656 33.12 10.18 13.67
CA LEU A 656 34.20 11.01 13.11
C LEU A 656 34.86 11.89 14.19
N THR A 657 36.13 12.27 13.98
CA THR A 657 36.89 13.08 14.93
C THR A 657 36.99 14.54 14.47
N LEU A 658 36.53 15.46 15.31
CA LEU A 658 36.66 16.90 15.07
C LEU A 658 38.12 17.37 15.20
N ALA A 659 38.69 17.85 14.10
CA ALA A 659 40.00 18.50 14.03
C ALA A 659 39.87 20.01 13.75
N ALA A 660 40.77 20.83 14.30
CA ALA A 660 40.72 22.29 14.13
C ALA A 660 41.29 22.76 12.79
N ASP A 661 42.16 21.93 12.20
CA ASP A 661 42.84 22.09 10.91
C ASP A 661 42.12 21.38 9.75
N GLY A 662 41.00 20.70 10.02
CA GLY A 662 40.17 19.99 9.05
C GLY A 662 40.52 18.50 8.94
N GLY A 663 39.62 17.64 9.40
CA GLY A 663 39.68 16.20 9.17
C GLY A 663 39.05 15.86 7.83
N LEU A 664 39.74 15.05 7.02
CA LEU A 664 39.24 14.51 5.75
C LEU A 664 38.91 13.02 5.91
N TYR A 665 37.70 12.63 5.52
CA TYR A 665 37.15 11.29 5.65
C TYR A 665 36.59 10.83 4.29
N PRO A 666 37.39 10.15 3.46
CA PRO A 666 36.93 9.60 2.18
C PRO A 666 35.92 8.48 2.42
N ALA A 667 34.77 8.55 1.73
CA ALA A 667 33.62 7.66 1.89
C ALA A 667 32.98 7.35 0.53
N SER A 668 32.04 6.40 0.46
CA SER A 668 31.35 6.07 -0.79
C SER A 668 29.92 5.56 -0.60
N PHE A 669 28.99 6.14 -1.36
CA PHE A 669 27.68 5.52 -1.60
C PHE A 669 27.92 4.26 -2.43
N HIS A 670 27.92 3.10 -1.77
CA HIS A 670 28.26 1.81 -2.37
C HIS A 670 27.07 1.14 -3.06
N SER A 671 25.86 1.66 -2.82
CA SER A 671 24.60 1.26 -3.44
C SER A 671 23.81 2.47 -3.98
N SER A 672 22.61 2.24 -4.53
CA SER A 672 21.69 3.31 -4.94
C SER A 672 20.58 3.42 -3.88
N GLY A 673 20.30 4.64 -3.42
CA GLY A 673 19.49 4.90 -2.21
C GLY A 673 20.29 4.81 -0.90
N ASP A 674 21.62 4.80 -0.99
CA ASP A 674 22.56 4.80 0.13
C ASP A 674 22.45 6.08 0.99
N PHE A 675 22.67 5.97 2.30
CA PHE A 675 22.32 7.00 3.30
C PHE A 675 23.29 6.99 4.50
N ASP A 676 24.48 7.55 4.31
CA ASP A 676 25.53 7.53 5.30
C ASP A 676 25.22 8.38 6.54
N TRP A 677 25.13 7.76 7.71
CA TRP A 677 25.04 8.44 9.00
C TRP A 677 26.38 8.56 9.72
N TYR A 678 26.65 9.76 10.25
CA TYR A 678 27.84 10.06 11.05
C TYR A 678 27.50 10.72 12.39
N ARG A 679 28.44 10.62 13.33
CA ARG A 679 28.33 11.12 14.70
C ARG A 679 29.58 11.87 15.10
N ILE A 680 29.40 13.04 15.71
CA ILE A 680 30.49 13.90 16.20
C ILE A 680 30.23 14.31 17.66
N THR A 681 31.31 14.60 18.41
CA THR A 681 31.22 15.01 19.81
C THR A 681 32.01 16.28 20.06
N LEU A 682 31.32 17.36 20.45
CA LEU A 682 31.92 18.64 20.82
C LEU A 682 32.19 18.69 22.32
N SER A 683 33.46 18.82 22.69
CA SER A 683 33.91 18.86 24.09
C SER A 683 33.76 20.24 24.75
N GLN A 684 33.44 21.28 23.97
CA GLN A 684 33.31 22.68 24.39
C GLN A 684 32.16 23.34 23.61
N ALA A 685 31.53 24.35 24.21
CA ALA A 685 30.41 25.07 23.62
C ALA A 685 30.87 26.37 22.93
N GLY A 686 30.11 26.82 21.93
CA GLY A 686 30.39 28.03 21.15
C GLY A 686 31.33 27.80 19.96
N LEU A 687 31.56 26.54 19.56
CA LEU A 687 32.39 26.20 18.41
C LEU A 687 31.57 26.32 17.13
N THR A 688 32.08 27.08 16.15
CA THR A 688 31.51 27.08 14.80
C THR A 688 32.09 25.90 14.05
N VAL A 689 31.28 24.86 13.87
CA VAL A 689 31.61 23.67 13.06
C VAL A 689 31.23 23.96 11.62
N SER A 690 32.08 23.52 10.70
CA SER A 690 31.82 23.45 9.26
C SER A 690 31.99 21.99 8.83
N ILE A 691 30.97 21.46 8.16
CA ILE A 691 30.96 20.13 7.54
C ILE A 691 30.63 20.36 6.06
N SER A 692 31.48 19.87 5.17
CA SER A 692 31.22 19.87 3.74
C SER A 692 31.61 18.55 3.10
N THR A 693 31.06 18.28 1.93
CA THR A 693 31.57 17.25 1.03
C THR A 693 32.58 17.83 0.03
N GLU A 694 33.47 16.98 -0.46
CA GLU A 694 34.42 17.26 -1.54
C GLU A 694 34.38 16.07 -2.52
N GLY A 695 34.16 16.33 -3.81
CA GLY A 695 34.06 15.28 -4.84
C GLY A 695 33.28 15.73 -6.07
N SER A 696 33.08 14.82 -7.03
CA SER A 696 32.23 15.03 -8.22
C SER A 696 30.81 14.48 -8.05
N THR A 697 30.39 14.26 -6.79
CA THR A 697 29.16 13.55 -6.43
C THR A 697 28.20 14.53 -5.78
N ASP A 698 27.06 14.72 -6.44
CA ASP A 698 25.97 15.60 -6.01
C ASP A 698 25.45 15.17 -4.62
N THR A 699 25.68 15.98 -3.58
CA THR A 699 25.60 15.55 -2.17
C THR A 699 24.88 16.54 -1.27
N MET A 700 23.90 16.06 -0.49
CA MET A 700 23.18 16.81 0.53
C MET A 700 23.63 16.39 1.94
N ILE A 701 23.76 17.36 2.87
CA ILE A 701 24.01 17.14 4.29
C ILE A 701 22.81 17.61 5.13
N GLU A 702 22.43 16.83 6.14
CA GLU A 702 21.47 17.24 7.18
C GLU A 702 22.11 17.09 8.57
N LEU A 703 22.15 18.17 9.38
CA LEU A 703 22.74 18.20 10.71
C LEU A 703 21.69 18.19 11.82
N TYR A 704 21.82 17.26 12.78
CA TYR A 704 20.83 16.96 13.82
C TYR A 704 21.39 17.12 15.24
N ASP A 705 20.51 17.53 16.17
CA ASP A 705 20.77 17.51 17.61
C ASP A 705 20.69 16.09 18.21
N ALA A 706 21.04 15.95 19.49
CA ALA A 706 21.03 14.68 20.21
C ALA A 706 19.64 14.05 20.42
N ASN A 707 18.56 14.75 20.05
CA ASN A 707 17.17 14.30 20.10
C ASN A 707 16.57 14.10 18.69
N TYR A 708 17.40 14.17 17.65
CA TYR A 708 17.02 14.14 16.23
C TYR A 708 16.18 15.35 15.76
N GLY A 709 16.26 16.48 16.45
CA GLY A 709 15.82 17.76 15.88
C GLY A 709 16.79 18.23 14.80
N LEU A 710 16.30 18.47 13.59
CA LEU A 710 17.08 19.08 12.50
C LEU A 710 17.52 20.49 12.92
N ILE A 711 18.79 20.81 12.68
CA ILE A 711 19.42 22.09 13.00
C ILE A 711 19.59 22.93 11.73
N ILE A 712 20.11 22.31 10.67
CA ILE A 712 20.38 22.91 9.36
C ILE A 712 20.61 21.79 8.34
N ASP A 713 20.21 22.04 7.11
CA ASP A 713 20.40 21.22 5.91
C ASP A 713 20.94 22.09 4.76
N ASP A 714 21.68 21.47 3.83
CA ASP A 714 22.25 22.12 2.64
C ASP A 714 22.58 21.08 1.54
N ASP A 715 22.48 21.47 0.27
CA ASP A 715 22.84 20.65 -0.91
C ASP A 715 23.80 21.33 -1.92
N ASP A 716 23.83 22.67 -2.05
CA ASP A 716 24.66 23.35 -3.07
C ASP A 716 25.63 24.46 -2.57
N SER A 717 25.82 24.68 -1.26
CA SER A 717 26.67 25.79 -0.77
C SER A 717 28.20 25.54 -0.77
N GLY A 718 28.67 24.36 -1.19
CA GLY A 718 30.10 23.98 -1.22
C GLY A 718 30.82 24.28 -2.54
N GLU A 719 31.79 23.43 -2.93
CA GLU A 719 32.41 23.49 -4.26
C GLU A 719 31.67 22.58 -5.25
N GLU A 720 31.44 23.06 -6.47
CA GLU A 720 30.65 22.41 -7.54
C GLU A 720 29.19 22.09 -7.18
N LEU A 721 28.89 20.86 -6.72
CA LEU A 721 27.56 20.37 -6.29
C LEU A 721 27.68 19.58 -4.97
N ASN A 722 28.52 20.09 -4.06
CA ASN A 722 28.72 19.51 -2.73
C ASN A 722 28.06 20.41 -1.68
N ALA A 723 27.43 19.83 -0.67
CA ALA A 723 26.90 20.56 0.48
C ALA A 723 27.99 21.19 1.38
N LEU A 724 27.63 22.28 2.04
CA LEU A 724 28.38 22.93 3.12
C LEU A 724 27.43 23.46 4.21
N VAL A 725 27.33 22.73 5.32
CA VAL A 725 26.68 23.25 6.54
C VAL A 725 27.71 23.90 7.47
N GLN A 726 27.39 25.08 8.01
CA GLN A 726 28.23 25.77 9.00
C GLN A 726 27.36 26.34 10.13
N GLN A 727 27.58 25.86 11.35
CA GLN A 727 26.75 26.22 12.52
C GLN A 727 27.56 26.37 13.80
N THR A 728 27.22 27.35 14.63
CA THR A 728 27.75 27.47 16.01
C THR A 728 26.98 26.56 16.95
N LEU A 729 27.68 25.63 17.60
CA LEU A 729 27.12 24.53 18.37
C LEU A 729 27.54 24.56 19.85
N SER A 730 26.77 23.85 20.69
CA SER A 730 27.08 23.67 22.11
C SER A 730 27.93 22.42 22.34
N ALA A 731 28.43 22.23 23.57
CA ALA A 731 29.06 20.96 23.94
C ALA A 731 28.00 19.85 23.97
N GLY A 732 28.25 18.73 23.30
CA GLY A 732 27.27 17.66 23.13
C GLY A 732 27.64 16.68 22.03
N GLN A 733 26.76 15.71 21.79
CA GLN A 733 26.79 14.88 20.57
C GLN A 733 25.84 15.44 19.52
N TYR A 734 26.23 15.30 18.27
CA TYR A 734 25.45 15.65 17.09
C TYR A 734 25.56 14.52 16.08
N LEU A 735 24.49 14.28 15.33
CA LEU A 735 24.52 13.39 14.17
C LEU A 735 24.42 14.24 12.90
N PHE A 736 24.97 13.76 11.81
CA PHE A 736 24.60 14.26 10.48
C PHE A 736 24.48 13.10 9.51
N SER A 737 23.62 13.23 8.52
CA SER A 737 23.56 12.34 7.36
C SER A 737 24.19 13.01 6.16
N VAL A 738 24.77 12.19 5.28
CA VAL A 738 25.13 12.57 3.91
C VAL A 738 24.38 11.65 2.96
N ARG A 739 23.83 12.19 1.88
CA ARG A 739 23.17 11.40 0.84
C ARG A 739 23.53 11.92 -0.55
N ASN A 740 23.50 11.05 -1.54
CA ASN A 740 23.49 11.49 -2.94
C ASN A 740 22.16 12.21 -3.23
N TYR A 741 22.19 13.40 -3.85
CA TYR A 741 20.95 14.16 -4.12
C TYR A 741 19.98 13.37 -5.01
N ALA A 742 20.53 12.67 -6.01
CA ALA A 742 19.81 11.83 -6.98
C ALA A 742 19.81 10.32 -6.62
N SER A 743 20.15 9.97 -5.37
CA SER A 743 20.20 8.58 -4.87
C SER A 743 21.13 7.62 -5.63
N ALA A 744 22.13 8.13 -6.36
CA ALA A 744 23.09 7.33 -7.11
C ALA A 744 24.32 6.90 -6.26
N ALA A 745 24.92 5.77 -6.62
CA ALA A 745 26.21 5.33 -6.06
C ALA A 745 27.36 6.25 -6.52
N GLY A 746 28.37 6.47 -5.67
CA GLY A 746 29.51 7.33 -5.97
C GLY A 746 30.40 7.67 -4.77
N ASP A 747 31.68 7.92 -5.03
CA ASP A 747 32.68 8.31 -4.03
C ASP A 747 32.52 9.77 -3.62
N TYR A 748 32.84 10.10 -2.37
CA TYR A 748 32.94 11.48 -1.87
C TYR A 748 33.97 11.58 -0.73
N THR A 749 34.21 12.77 -0.21
CA THR A 749 35.06 12.96 0.98
C THR A 749 34.45 14.00 1.90
N ILE A 750 34.23 13.64 3.16
CA ILE A 750 33.73 14.58 4.16
C ILE A 750 34.91 15.36 4.71
N ARG A 751 34.79 16.68 4.68
CA ARG A 751 35.67 17.60 5.37
C ARG A 751 34.95 18.18 6.57
N ILE A 752 35.50 17.96 7.77
CA ILE A 752 34.97 18.52 9.01
C ILE A 752 36.04 19.31 9.76
N GLN A 753 35.72 20.56 10.05
CA GLN A 753 36.58 21.53 10.72
C GLN A 753 35.79 22.33 11.75
N TYR A 754 36.48 22.90 12.75
CA TYR A 754 35.84 23.82 13.69
C TYR A 754 36.74 25.01 14.01
N VAL A 755 36.11 26.19 14.15
CA VAL A 755 36.78 27.40 14.61
C VAL A 755 36.39 27.66 16.07
N GLN A 756 37.42 27.83 16.92
CA GLN A 756 37.24 28.34 18.28
C GLN A 756 36.95 29.84 18.22
N PRO A 757 35.93 30.36 18.94
CA PRO A 757 35.69 31.79 18.98
C PRO A 757 36.90 32.50 19.61
N ALA A 758 37.30 33.62 19.01
CA ALA A 758 38.33 34.48 19.58
C ALA A 758 37.93 34.94 20.99
N ARG A 759 38.89 34.92 21.91
CA ARG A 759 38.63 35.34 23.30
C ARG A 759 38.82 36.84 23.43
N PRO A 760 37.98 37.54 24.21
CA PRO A 760 38.27 38.91 24.64
C PRO A 760 39.65 39.03 25.27
N ASP A 761 40.37 40.10 24.98
CA ASP A 761 41.68 40.40 25.55
C ASP A 761 41.61 41.23 26.85
N ASP A 762 42.78 41.57 27.40
CA ASP A 762 42.93 42.31 28.66
C ASP A 762 42.49 43.80 28.60
N TYR A 763 42.13 44.34 27.43
CA TYR A 763 41.68 45.73 27.23
C TYR A 763 40.15 45.90 27.28
N GLU A 764 39.38 44.83 27.13
CA GLU A 764 37.91 44.87 27.10
C GLU A 764 37.29 45.23 28.47
N ALA A 765 36.13 45.90 28.54
CA ALA A 765 35.35 46.45 27.43
C ALA A 765 35.97 47.78 26.90
N ASP A 766 36.35 47.89 25.62
CA ASP A 766 36.64 49.18 24.95
C ASP A 766 35.95 49.42 23.60
N ASN A 767 34.87 48.68 23.35
CA ASN A 767 33.89 48.85 22.26
C ASN A 767 33.24 50.25 22.10
N THR A 768 33.60 51.26 22.90
CA THR A 768 33.17 52.66 22.70
C THR A 768 34.28 53.69 22.93
N MET A 769 34.20 54.83 22.22
CA MET A 769 35.11 55.98 22.39
C MET A 769 35.21 56.47 23.86
N SER A 770 34.15 56.27 24.66
CA SER A 770 34.10 56.58 26.09
C SER A 770 34.94 55.63 26.96
N GLU A 771 35.09 54.38 26.55
CA GLU A 771 35.78 53.31 27.30
C GLU A 771 37.25 53.13 26.87
N ALA A 772 37.65 53.88 25.83
CA ALA A 772 38.88 53.73 25.08
C ALA A 772 40.15 53.59 25.95
N LYS A 773 40.92 52.50 25.78
CA LYS A 773 42.11 52.27 26.61
C LYS A 773 43.33 53.07 26.13
N PRO A 774 44.24 53.51 27.03
CA PRO A 774 45.39 54.31 26.62
C PRO A 774 46.43 53.48 25.86
N ILE A 775 46.94 54.00 24.74
CA ILE A 775 48.16 53.49 24.08
C ILE A 775 49.34 54.44 24.31
N SER A 776 50.53 53.85 24.49
CA SER A 776 51.81 54.56 24.58
C SER A 776 52.63 54.32 23.31
N LEU A 777 53.43 55.30 22.92
CA LEU A 777 54.28 55.18 21.73
C LEU A 777 55.33 54.07 21.93
N SER A 778 55.30 53.05 21.07
CA SER A 778 56.15 51.86 21.19
C SER A 778 56.31 51.15 19.85
N SER A 779 57.48 50.55 19.63
CA SER A 779 57.74 49.63 18.52
C SER A 779 57.16 48.22 18.74
N THR A 780 56.64 47.90 19.93
CA THR A 780 56.05 46.58 20.26
C THR A 780 54.54 46.50 20.05
N GLY A 781 53.85 47.65 20.05
CA GLY A 781 52.39 47.73 20.03
C GLY A 781 51.68 47.21 21.29
N GLN A 782 50.34 47.18 21.20
CA GLN A 782 49.42 46.42 22.03
C GLN A 782 48.97 45.18 21.25
N GLN A 783 48.89 44.03 21.90
CA GLN A 783 48.28 42.82 21.33
C GLN A 783 46.78 42.85 21.65
N ARG A 784 45.92 42.68 20.65
CA ARG A 784 44.47 42.80 20.75
C ARG A 784 43.74 41.72 19.95
N THR A 785 42.44 41.56 20.17
CA THR A 785 41.59 40.55 19.53
C THR A 785 40.23 41.11 19.14
N PHE A 786 39.83 40.96 17.88
CA PHE A 786 38.41 41.01 17.52
C PHE A 786 37.74 39.71 18.00
N HIS A 787 36.95 39.80 19.08
CA HIS A 787 36.29 38.67 19.73
C HIS A 787 34.86 38.42 19.22
N SER A 788 34.30 39.34 18.42
CA SER A 788 33.04 39.18 17.68
C SER A 788 33.05 39.97 16.36
N ALA A 789 32.15 39.66 15.43
CA ALA A 789 32.14 40.31 14.11
C ALA A 789 31.80 41.82 14.15
N ASP A 790 31.13 42.29 15.20
CA ASP A 790 30.75 43.71 15.40
C ASP A 790 31.76 44.50 16.26
N ASP A 791 32.88 43.86 16.64
CA ASP A 791 33.84 44.33 17.65
C ASP A 791 34.69 45.53 17.20
N GLN A 792 34.94 46.47 18.11
CA GLN A 792 35.51 47.79 17.82
C GLN A 792 36.46 48.32 18.91
N ASP A 793 37.75 47.98 18.84
CA ASP A 793 38.77 48.52 19.75
C ASP A 793 38.88 50.06 19.69
N TRP A 794 38.39 50.78 20.71
CA TRP A 794 38.70 52.21 20.84
C TRP A 794 39.94 52.44 21.70
N VAL A 795 40.90 53.20 21.18
CA VAL A 795 42.23 53.35 21.80
C VAL A 795 42.69 54.80 21.85
N ARG A 796 42.89 55.33 23.05
CA ARG A 796 43.21 56.74 23.29
C ARG A 796 44.71 57.02 23.21
N LEU A 797 45.11 57.83 22.23
CA LEU A 797 46.48 58.28 22.00
C LEU A 797 46.71 59.70 22.56
N ALA A 798 47.78 59.88 23.34
CA ALA A 798 48.19 61.18 23.88
C ALA A 798 49.40 61.75 23.10
N VAL A 799 49.15 62.74 22.25
CA VAL A 799 50.19 63.44 21.48
C VAL A 799 50.74 64.61 22.30
N THR A 800 52.02 64.56 22.65
CA THR A 800 52.68 65.58 23.50
C THR A 800 53.61 66.52 22.73
N GLN A 801 53.95 66.19 21.48
CA GLN A 801 54.78 66.99 20.58
C GLN A 801 54.22 66.93 19.16
N ALA A 802 54.27 68.04 18.43
CA ALA A 802 53.85 68.05 17.03
C ALA A 802 54.81 67.24 16.15
N GLY A 803 54.32 66.54 15.13
CA GLY A 803 55.15 65.77 14.21
C GLY A 803 54.37 64.73 13.40
N ASN A 804 55.09 63.96 12.59
CA ASN A 804 54.53 62.84 11.85
C ASN A 804 54.36 61.63 12.79
N TYR A 805 53.21 60.97 12.67
CA TYR A 805 52.88 59.73 13.36
C TYR A 805 52.49 58.66 12.35
N SER A 806 52.80 57.41 12.67
CA SER A 806 52.32 56.22 11.99
C SER A 806 51.61 55.36 13.02
N ILE A 807 50.39 54.96 12.70
CA ILE A 807 49.53 54.10 13.50
C ILE A 807 49.24 52.89 12.62
N THR A 808 49.68 51.70 13.04
CA THR A 808 49.51 50.46 12.26
C THR A 808 48.71 49.44 13.06
N ALA A 809 47.66 48.87 12.47
CA ALA A 809 47.04 47.63 12.93
C ALA A 809 47.62 46.48 12.09
N ARG A 810 47.93 45.33 12.68
CA ARG A 810 48.57 44.22 11.95
C ARG A 810 48.06 42.85 12.33
N GLY A 811 47.68 42.01 11.38
CA GLY A 811 47.38 40.60 11.62
C GLY A 811 48.59 39.87 12.22
N ILE A 812 48.40 39.16 13.34
CA ILE A 812 49.50 38.43 14.01
C ILE A 812 49.55 36.97 13.57
N SER A 813 48.38 36.32 13.51
CA SER A 813 48.23 34.88 13.25
C SER A 813 47.77 34.54 11.84
N ASP A 814 47.16 35.50 11.15
CA ASP A 814 46.45 35.30 9.90
C ASP A 814 46.65 36.51 8.98
N THR A 815 46.92 36.26 7.69
CA THR A 815 47.11 37.29 6.66
C THR A 815 45.84 37.62 5.89
N ALA A 816 44.74 36.92 6.16
CA ALA A 816 43.40 37.23 5.66
C ALA A 816 42.56 38.02 6.68
N LEU A 817 43.13 38.38 7.84
CA LEU A 817 42.50 39.32 8.77
C LEU A 817 42.64 40.74 8.20
N ASP A 818 41.54 41.24 7.65
CA ASP A 818 41.41 42.58 7.10
C ASP A 818 41.12 43.59 8.23
N THR A 819 41.93 44.64 8.34
CA THR A 819 41.84 45.64 9.40
C THR A 819 41.47 47.02 8.86
N TYR A 820 40.74 47.81 9.66
CA TYR A 820 40.43 49.20 9.36
C TYR A 820 40.79 50.12 10.54
N LEU A 821 41.44 51.24 10.25
CA LEU A 821 41.77 52.29 11.23
C LEU A 821 40.99 53.57 10.94
N GLU A 822 40.29 54.09 11.95
CA GLU A 822 39.81 55.48 11.98
C GLU A 822 40.51 56.25 13.12
N LEU A 823 40.92 57.51 12.89
CA LEU A 823 41.47 58.39 13.92
C LEU A 823 40.58 59.62 14.12
N TYR A 824 40.09 59.80 15.34
CA TYR A 824 39.22 60.90 15.76
C TYR A 824 39.94 61.89 16.70
N ASP A 825 39.53 63.15 16.67
CA ASP A 825 39.98 64.16 17.63
C ASP A 825 39.18 64.11 18.95
N SER A 826 39.57 64.95 19.91
CA SER A 826 38.89 65.13 21.21
C SER A 826 37.41 65.59 21.14
N ARG A 827 36.85 65.80 19.95
CA ARG A 827 35.46 66.23 19.69
C ARG A 827 34.71 65.23 18.79
N SER A 828 35.24 64.02 18.65
CA SER A 828 34.70 62.97 17.77
C SER A 828 34.65 63.37 16.30
N SER A 829 35.53 64.29 15.85
CA SER A 829 35.70 64.63 14.43
C SER A 829 36.77 63.74 13.81
N LEU A 830 36.47 63.06 12.70
CA LEU A 830 37.43 62.23 11.98
C LEU A 830 38.59 63.09 11.44
N VAL A 831 39.81 62.62 11.65
CA VAL A 831 41.09 63.24 11.28
C VAL A 831 41.72 62.54 10.08
N GLY A 832 41.49 61.22 9.95
CA GLY A 832 41.88 60.38 8.83
C GLY A 832 41.51 58.92 9.09
N SER A 833 41.51 58.10 8.04
CA SER A 833 41.33 56.65 8.11
C SER A 833 42.20 55.94 7.07
N ASP A 834 42.40 54.63 7.23
CA ASP A 834 43.25 53.78 6.39
C ASP A 834 42.79 52.32 6.49
N ASP A 835 42.79 51.60 5.37
CA ASP A 835 42.45 50.17 5.22
C ASP A 835 43.71 49.34 4.94
N ASP A 836 44.26 49.47 3.73
CA ASP A 836 45.32 48.60 3.17
C ASP A 836 46.72 49.24 3.15
N GLY A 837 46.97 50.32 3.91
CA GLY A 837 48.21 51.10 3.82
C GLY A 837 49.51 50.39 4.27
N GLY A 838 49.42 49.17 4.82
CA GLY A 838 50.49 48.41 5.44
C GLY A 838 51.07 47.30 4.56
N PHE A 839 50.86 46.05 4.96
CA PHE A 839 51.30 44.84 4.26
C PHE A 839 50.17 43.80 4.28
N GLY A 840 49.77 43.30 3.11
CA GLY A 840 48.51 42.54 3.04
C GLY A 840 47.33 43.48 3.29
N LEU A 841 46.47 43.12 4.25
CA LEU A 841 45.27 43.86 4.67
C LEU A 841 45.48 44.56 6.05
N ASP A 842 46.73 44.89 6.37
CA ASP A 842 47.15 45.65 7.56
C ASP A 842 46.95 47.17 7.33
N SER A 843 46.18 47.87 8.17
CA SER A 843 46.08 49.34 8.11
C SER A 843 47.31 50.05 8.66
N ASN A 844 47.71 51.16 8.05
CA ASN A 844 48.90 51.96 8.37
C ASN A 844 48.66 53.47 8.15
N LEU A 845 47.78 54.08 8.94
CA LEU A 845 47.50 55.51 8.87
C LEU A 845 48.75 56.35 9.23
N GLN A 846 49.25 57.18 8.29
CA GLN A 846 50.39 58.07 8.49
C GLN A 846 50.03 59.54 8.28
N LEU A 847 50.19 60.37 9.32
CA LEU A 847 49.77 61.79 9.29
C LEU A 847 50.52 62.70 10.29
N TYR A 848 50.43 64.01 10.08
CA TYR A 848 50.96 65.01 11.01
C TYR A 848 49.95 65.33 12.12
N LEU A 849 50.33 65.11 13.38
CA LEU A 849 49.50 65.42 14.56
C LEU A 849 50.07 66.60 15.34
N ASN A 850 49.17 67.34 16.00
CA ASN A 850 49.50 68.42 16.95
C ASN A 850 49.32 67.93 18.40
N PRO A 851 49.89 68.60 19.42
CA PRO A 851 49.69 68.21 20.81
C PRO A 851 48.20 68.21 21.20
N GLY A 852 47.72 67.08 21.71
CA GLY A 852 46.30 66.83 21.96
C GLY A 852 46.01 65.37 22.32
N THR A 853 44.73 65.08 22.54
CA THR A 853 44.22 63.71 22.76
C THR A 853 43.45 63.29 21.51
N TYR A 854 43.78 62.12 20.99
CA TYR A 854 43.15 61.50 19.84
C TYR A 854 42.61 60.12 20.24
N TYR A 855 41.65 59.62 19.47
CA TYR A 855 41.03 58.32 19.67
C TYR A 855 41.12 57.54 18.36
N ILE A 856 41.90 56.47 18.40
CA ILE A 856 41.92 55.45 17.35
C ILE A 856 40.66 54.61 17.56
N LYS A 857 40.02 54.19 16.48
CA LYS A 857 39.08 53.08 16.45
C LYS A 857 39.65 52.06 15.48
N VAL A 858 39.74 50.80 15.90
CA VAL A 858 40.07 49.68 15.02
C VAL A 858 38.84 48.79 14.92
N TYR A 859 38.64 48.17 13.76
CA TYR A 859 37.67 47.09 13.55
C TYR A 859 38.14 46.24 12.35
N GLN A 860 37.59 45.04 12.18
CA GLN A 860 37.87 44.22 11.00
C GLN A 860 36.88 44.51 9.86
N LEU A 861 37.31 44.37 8.60
CA LEU A 861 36.39 44.34 7.46
C LEU A 861 35.98 42.88 7.17
N GLY A 862 34.72 42.56 7.45
CA GLY A 862 34.15 41.25 7.14
C GLY A 862 33.13 40.78 8.19
N SER A 863 32.16 39.98 7.76
CA SER A 863 31.05 39.49 8.60
C SER A 863 31.39 38.28 9.49
N ARG A 864 32.64 37.80 9.47
CA ARG A 864 33.13 36.67 10.28
C ARG A 864 34.50 37.02 10.85
N ILE A 865 34.80 36.60 12.07
CA ILE A 865 36.18 36.65 12.60
C ILE A 865 37.07 35.76 11.72
N VAL A 866 38.25 36.25 11.37
CA VAL A 866 39.25 35.52 10.59
C VAL A 866 40.36 35.02 11.52
N GLY A 867 40.72 33.74 11.37
CA GLY A 867 41.68 33.07 12.24
C GLY A 867 41.32 33.18 13.72
N ALA A 868 42.25 33.65 14.54
CA ALA A 868 42.04 33.91 15.97
C ALA A 868 41.64 35.37 16.28
N GLY A 869 41.35 36.21 15.28
CA GLY A 869 41.07 37.64 15.45
C GLY A 869 42.24 38.49 15.99
N THR A 870 43.42 37.89 16.20
CA THR A 870 44.55 38.54 16.89
C THR A 870 45.29 39.53 15.99
N TYR A 871 45.42 40.78 16.46
CA TYR A 871 46.14 41.83 15.77
C TYR A 871 47.02 42.68 16.71
N SER A 872 47.98 43.41 16.15
CA SER A 872 48.91 44.28 16.89
C SER A 872 48.69 45.75 16.54
N LEU A 873 48.25 46.56 17.51
CA LEU A 873 48.10 48.00 17.35
C LEU A 873 49.39 48.73 17.75
N VAL A 874 50.06 49.34 16.80
CA VAL A 874 51.37 49.99 16.96
C VAL A 874 51.26 51.48 16.66
N ALA A 875 51.49 52.34 17.65
CA ALA A 875 51.57 53.80 17.45
C ALA A 875 53.01 54.30 17.64
N ASN A 876 53.56 54.97 16.62
CA ASN A 876 54.91 55.55 16.64
C ASN A 876 54.94 56.98 16.09
N ARG A 877 55.93 57.76 16.54
CA ARG A 877 56.32 59.04 15.94
C ARG A 877 57.50 58.79 15.00
N GLN A 878 57.49 59.45 13.83
CA GLN A 878 58.56 59.45 12.84
C GLN A 878 59.49 60.67 13.04
#